data_AF-A0A7J0DGD7-F1
#
_entry.id   AF-A0A7J0DGD7-F1
#
_cell.length_a   1.000
_cell.length_b   1.000
_cell.length_c   1.000
_cell.angle_alpha   90.00
_cell.angle_beta   90.00
_cell.angle_gamma   90.00
#
_symmetry.space_group_name_H-M   'P 1'
#
loop_
_entity.id
_entity.type
_entity.pdbx_description
1 polymer ?
#
loop_
_entity_poly.entity_id
_entity_poly.type
_entity_poly.pdbx_seq_one_letter_code
_entity_poly.pdbx_strand_id
1 'polypeptide(L)'
;METWSWVHVSPVVDLAMKWIALRSNPCMSKFFEWQQGDKSSSVINYSLTRSLLWVISAVLHMLSGVLDRVIPEDAIGLPGGHVPWLPEFVPKIGLEIINNGFLSFPWTNATEHSGSFAEYLCHLRHQGENETSMASSQIHTSSSKGHSTSREGSILAGGIVKSSILEFTNVLTIFMNLITSQWQWTQSIEMFGRGGPAPGVGVGWGAVGGGFWSNDVLLAQTDAGLLISLVEIFQILSAKDLPSCEDMNFTIQRINSVLGVCLIVGPRDGFIMDKALDMLLQVPVLKYFDLCIRHFITIKGLKPLSWEYKEVDYQLFSKMLASHFRNRWLTVKKKLKAVDGSRCVGEKMSKKGGDLDTIHEDLDTSDMTSQDHSCTSLAVEWAHQRLPLPMHWFLSPISTINAGKRTASASNIINQLQDLPDFLEVAKGGLFFLLGIEVMSSFVSSEIQSPVWSVPLTWKLHSLSVILLAGMGVLEEQKSRDVYETLQVVYGQLVDELLFAAVSYGDLIYGRQVALYLHCCVETSVRLAAWTALSNARVLELLPPLANCVAKAEGFLEPVEVNERILEAYVKSWVSGALDRAATRRSLAFTLVLHHLSSFIFCCSTSDKLSFRNKLAKSLLRDYSRKKQHEGMLLDFIQYQKPGQREGSSVPMDEVEKRFKLLVEACEGNFSLLRDVEKLRLSFQR
;
A
#
# COMPACT_ATOMS: atom_id res chain seq x y z
N MET A 1 -2.39 11.48 -41.35
CA MET A 1 -2.63 12.48 -40.30
C MET A 1 -3.91 13.20 -40.65
N GLU A 2 -4.95 13.06 -39.83
CA GLU A 2 -6.15 13.89 -39.95
C GLU A 2 -5.82 15.26 -39.34
N THR A 3 -5.64 16.27 -40.19
CA THR A 3 -5.41 17.66 -39.76
C THR A 3 -6.72 18.26 -39.26
N TRP A 4 -6.77 18.62 -37.99
CA TRP A 4 -7.93 19.28 -37.39
C TRP A 4 -8.08 20.70 -37.96
N SER A 5 -9.30 21.08 -38.33
CA SER A 5 -9.59 22.46 -38.65
C SER A 5 -9.91 23.22 -37.35
N TRP A 6 -8.92 23.93 -36.81
CA TRP A 6 -9.04 24.67 -35.55
C TRP A 6 -10.18 25.70 -35.54
N VAL A 7 -10.58 26.20 -36.72
CA VAL A 7 -11.75 27.07 -36.91
C VAL A 7 -13.06 26.41 -36.44
N HIS A 8 -13.19 25.09 -36.59
CA HIS A 8 -14.37 24.34 -36.16
C HIS A 8 -14.28 23.84 -34.71
N VAL A 9 -13.06 23.75 -34.17
CA VAL A 9 -12.80 23.32 -32.79
C VAL A 9 -13.01 24.45 -31.80
N SER A 10 -12.66 25.68 -32.17
CA SER A 10 -12.78 26.86 -31.29
C SER A 10 -14.20 27.09 -30.75
N PRO A 11 -15.29 27.02 -31.56
CA PRO A 11 -16.66 27.13 -31.03
C PRO A 11 -17.05 26.01 -30.06
N VAL A 12 -16.50 24.80 -30.24
CA VAL A 12 -16.74 23.65 -29.34
C VAL A 12 -16.04 23.88 -28.00
N VAL A 13 -14.82 24.42 -28.01
CA VAL A 13 -14.09 24.84 -26.80
C VAL A 13 -14.82 25.97 -26.08
N ASP A 14 -15.33 26.97 -26.81
CA ASP A 14 -16.13 28.06 -26.24
C ASP A 14 -17.43 27.57 -25.61
N LEU A 15 -18.10 26.59 -26.23
CA LEU A 15 -19.27 25.96 -25.63
C LEU A 15 -18.87 25.19 -24.37
N ALA A 16 -17.81 24.37 -24.43
CA ALA A 16 -17.30 23.59 -23.30
C ALA A 16 -16.98 24.48 -22.09
N MET A 17 -16.33 25.63 -22.30
CA MET A 17 -16.03 26.59 -21.23
C MET A 17 -17.29 27.08 -20.49
N LYS A 18 -18.42 27.24 -21.19
CA LYS A 18 -19.71 27.60 -20.53
C LYS A 18 -20.24 26.50 -19.61
N TRP A 19 -19.93 25.23 -19.89
CA TRP A 19 -20.36 24.10 -19.05
C TRP A 19 -19.55 23.95 -17.77
N ILE A 20 -18.34 24.53 -17.71
CA ILE A 20 -17.46 24.52 -16.54
C ILE A 20 -17.45 25.85 -15.77
N ALA A 21 -18.41 26.74 -16.06
CA ALA A 21 -18.48 28.06 -15.44
C ALA A 21 -19.07 28.00 -14.01
N LEU A 22 -18.29 27.45 -13.06
CA LEU A 22 -18.73 27.08 -11.71
C LEU A 22 -19.33 28.23 -10.89
N ARG A 23 -18.79 29.45 -11.03
CA ARG A 23 -19.24 30.61 -10.23
C ARG A 23 -20.45 31.32 -10.83
N SER A 24 -20.62 31.26 -12.15
CA SER A 24 -21.71 31.96 -12.85
C SER A 24 -22.98 31.13 -12.98
N ASN A 25 -22.87 29.80 -12.86
CA ASN A 25 -24.01 28.89 -12.94
C ASN A 25 -24.64 28.69 -11.55
N PRO A 26 -25.92 29.05 -11.33
CA PRO A 26 -26.61 28.93 -10.03
C PRO A 26 -26.71 27.49 -9.49
N CYS A 27 -26.58 26.48 -10.36
CA CYS A 27 -26.58 25.09 -9.96
C CYS A 27 -25.20 24.65 -9.45
N MET A 28 -24.12 25.17 -10.05
CA MET A 28 -22.73 24.84 -9.70
C MET A 28 -22.18 25.71 -8.57
N SER A 29 -22.71 26.94 -8.38
CA SER A 29 -22.28 27.84 -7.30
C SER A 29 -22.49 27.23 -5.91
N LYS A 30 -23.45 26.29 -5.80
CA LYS A 30 -23.70 25.50 -4.59
C LYS A 30 -22.52 24.66 -4.13
N PHE A 31 -21.57 24.33 -5.02
CA PHE A 31 -20.31 23.66 -4.65
C PHE A 31 -19.38 24.53 -3.80
N PHE A 32 -19.64 25.84 -3.69
CA PHE A 32 -18.89 26.75 -2.84
C PHE A 32 -19.62 27.09 -1.53
N GLU A 33 -20.90 26.74 -1.41
CA GLU A 33 -21.73 27.02 -0.23
C GLU A 33 -21.53 25.99 0.90
N TRP A 34 -20.85 24.85 0.64
CA TRP A 34 -20.65 23.75 1.60
C TRP A 34 -19.84 24.13 2.85
N GLN A 35 -19.07 25.22 2.82
CA GLN A 35 -18.29 25.70 3.96
C GLN A 35 -19.09 26.62 4.91
N GLN A 36 -20.22 27.16 4.48
CA GLN A 36 -21.11 27.94 5.34
C GLN A 36 -21.94 26.96 6.16
N GLY A 37 -21.58 26.78 7.44
CA GLY A 37 -22.05 25.72 8.33
C GLY A 37 -23.54 25.71 8.72
N ASP A 38 -24.46 25.97 7.80
CA ASP A 38 -25.89 25.81 8.05
C ASP A 38 -26.30 24.34 7.89
N LYS A 39 -26.24 23.61 9.00
CA LYS A 39 -26.60 22.18 9.11
C LYS A 39 -28.08 21.89 8.86
N SER A 40 -28.89 22.83 8.37
CA SER A 40 -30.35 22.72 8.42
C SER A 40 -31.13 22.86 7.11
N SER A 41 -30.56 23.14 5.93
CA SER A 41 -31.42 23.26 4.72
C SER A 41 -30.88 22.94 3.32
N SER A 42 -29.59 22.65 3.09
CA SER A 42 -29.15 22.15 1.78
C SER A 42 -28.92 20.64 1.84
N VAL A 43 -30.01 19.87 1.67
CA VAL A 43 -29.88 18.53 1.09
C VAL A 43 -29.34 18.76 -0.32
N ILE A 44 -28.01 18.84 -0.45
CA ILE A 44 -27.34 18.68 -1.71
C ILE A 44 -27.86 17.35 -2.23
N ASN A 45 -28.69 17.39 -3.28
CA ASN A 45 -29.20 16.18 -3.88
C ASN A 45 -27.98 15.46 -4.47
N TYR A 46 -27.42 14.50 -3.72
CA TYR A 46 -26.21 13.77 -4.07
C TYR A 46 -26.29 13.20 -5.49
N SER A 47 -27.49 12.86 -5.97
CA SER A 47 -27.73 12.43 -7.36
C SER A 47 -27.51 13.53 -8.40
N LEU A 48 -27.94 14.76 -8.12
CA LEU A 48 -27.73 15.92 -8.99
C LEU A 48 -26.26 16.33 -8.99
N THR A 49 -25.63 16.42 -7.81
CA THR A 49 -24.20 16.69 -7.66
C THR A 49 -23.35 15.68 -8.41
N ARG A 50 -23.64 14.39 -8.26
CA ARG A 50 -22.98 13.31 -9.01
C ARG A 50 -23.09 13.54 -10.53
N SER A 51 -24.29 13.81 -11.02
CA SER A 51 -24.52 14.03 -12.46
C SER A 51 -23.75 15.23 -12.99
N LEU A 52 -23.69 16.32 -12.21
CA LEU A 52 -22.93 17.53 -12.56
C LEU A 52 -21.41 17.29 -12.55
N LEU A 53 -20.90 16.53 -11.57
CA LEU A 53 -19.49 16.14 -11.52
C LEU A 53 -19.07 15.30 -12.73
N TRP A 54 -19.91 14.36 -13.17
CA TRP A 54 -19.68 13.59 -14.39
C TRP A 54 -19.63 14.49 -15.64
N VAL A 55 -20.52 15.48 -15.74
CA VAL A 55 -20.51 16.44 -16.84
C VAL A 55 -19.24 17.29 -16.81
N ILE A 56 -18.86 17.83 -15.64
CA ILE A 56 -17.62 18.61 -15.49
C ILE A 56 -16.41 17.77 -15.86
N SER A 57 -16.32 16.54 -15.36
CA SER A 57 -15.24 15.61 -15.66
C SER A 57 -15.14 15.30 -17.17
N ALA A 58 -16.28 15.02 -17.83
CA ALA A 58 -16.31 14.78 -19.27
C ALA A 58 -15.88 16.02 -20.08
N VAL A 59 -16.29 17.22 -19.67
CA VAL A 59 -15.90 18.46 -20.34
C VAL A 59 -14.40 18.74 -20.15
N LEU A 60 -13.87 18.58 -18.93
CA LEU A 60 -12.44 18.74 -18.66
C LEU A 60 -11.60 17.71 -19.42
N HIS A 61 -12.06 16.46 -19.51
CA HIS A 61 -11.42 15.40 -20.29
C HIS A 61 -11.38 15.75 -21.79
N MET A 62 -12.50 16.23 -22.34
CA MET A 62 -12.55 16.73 -23.71
C MET A 62 -11.56 17.88 -23.93
N LEU A 63 -11.52 18.87 -23.03
CA LEU A 63 -10.59 20.00 -23.12
C LEU A 63 -9.13 19.53 -23.05
N SER A 64 -8.80 18.60 -22.15
CA SER A 64 -7.46 17.98 -22.08
C SER A 64 -7.11 17.30 -23.39
N GLY A 65 -8.03 16.51 -23.97
CA GLY A 65 -7.80 15.84 -25.25
C GLY A 65 -7.62 16.81 -26.42
N VAL A 66 -8.28 17.97 -26.40
CA VAL A 66 -8.05 19.05 -27.37
C VAL A 66 -6.66 19.65 -27.18
N LEU A 67 -6.26 19.94 -25.95
CA LEU A 67 -4.94 20.50 -25.62
C LEU A 67 -3.79 19.57 -26.02
N ASP A 68 -3.96 18.26 -25.83
CA ASP A 68 -2.98 17.22 -26.24
C ASP A 68 -2.76 17.16 -27.76
N ARG A 69 -3.72 17.67 -28.56
CA ARG A 69 -3.67 17.69 -30.02
C ARG A 69 -3.14 19.00 -30.60
N VAL A 70 -2.91 20.02 -29.77
CA VAL A 70 -2.37 21.32 -30.23
C VAL A 70 -0.88 21.18 -30.53
N ILE A 71 -0.50 21.31 -31.81
CA ILE A 71 0.90 21.37 -32.24
C ILE A 71 1.24 22.83 -32.57
N PRO A 72 2.40 23.37 -32.10
CA PRO A 72 2.77 24.77 -32.34
C PRO A 72 2.85 25.19 -33.82
N GLU A 73 3.07 24.23 -34.72
CA GLU A 73 3.20 24.44 -36.17
C GLU A 73 1.87 24.86 -36.84
N ASP A 74 0.73 24.58 -36.21
CA ASP A 74 -0.60 24.94 -36.74
C ASP A 74 -0.95 26.44 -36.57
N ALA A 75 -0.08 27.23 -35.92
CA ALA A 75 -0.28 28.66 -35.66
C ALA A 75 -0.16 29.55 -36.92
N ILE A 76 0.32 29.02 -38.05
CA ILE A 76 0.59 29.78 -39.29
C ILE A 76 -0.71 30.19 -40.02
N GLY A 77 -1.88 29.63 -39.64
CA GLY A 77 -3.15 29.83 -40.36
C GLY A 77 -4.24 30.68 -39.68
N LEU A 78 -4.01 31.27 -38.51
CA LEU A 78 -5.06 31.98 -37.75
C LEU A 78 -5.01 33.51 -37.96
N PRO A 79 -6.06 34.15 -38.51
CA PRO A 79 -6.11 35.60 -38.67
C PRO A 79 -6.48 36.26 -37.34
N GLY A 80 -5.58 37.09 -36.79
CA GLY A 80 -5.84 37.90 -35.58
C GLY A 80 -4.89 37.67 -34.40
N GLY A 81 -3.62 37.38 -34.66
CA GLY A 81 -2.62 37.10 -33.62
C GLY A 81 -2.34 38.27 -32.68
N HIS A 82 -2.97 38.27 -31.50
CA HIS A 82 -2.33 38.79 -30.30
C HIS A 82 -1.84 37.59 -29.49
N VAL A 83 -0.50 37.50 -29.39
CA VAL A 83 0.34 36.38 -28.88
C VAL A 83 0.74 35.36 -29.97
N PRO A 84 1.95 35.46 -30.55
CA PRO A 84 2.31 34.78 -31.81
C PRO A 84 2.58 33.26 -31.76
N TRP A 85 2.32 32.55 -30.65
CA TRP A 85 2.91 31.21 -30.44
C TRP A 85 1.99 30.14 -29.80
N LEU A 86 0.74 30.48 -29.44
CA LEU A 86 -0.27 29.52 -28.96
C LEU A 86 -1.65 29.92 -29.52
N PRO A 87 -2.54 28.98 -29.87
CA PRO A 87 -3.91 29.31 -30.23
C PRO A 87 -4.62 30.09 -29.12
N GLU A 88 -5.41 31.12 -29.47
CA GLU A 88 -6.06 32.03 -28.52
C GLU A 88 -6.91 31.33 -27.45
N PHE A 89 -7.50 30.18 -27.81
CA PHE A 89 -8.33 29.41 -26.88
C PHE A 89 -7.52 28.75 -25.74
N VAL A 90 -6.20 28.53 -25.90
CA VAL A 90 -5.38 27.87 -24.87
C VAL A 90 -5.20 28.76 -23.61
N PRO A 91 -4.74 30.02 -23.72
CA PRO A 91 -4.76 30.95 -22.60
C PRO A 91 -6.17 31.21 -22.07
N LYS A 92 -7.19 31.22 -22.94
CA LYS A 92 -8.59 31.42 -22.57
C LYS A 92 -9.11 30.32 -21.65
N ILE A 93 -8.81 29.04 -21.94
CA ILE A 93 -9.12 27.91 -21.05
C ILE A 93 -8.43 28.09 -19.70
N GLY A 94 -7.13 28.43 -19.69
CA GLY A 94 -6.37 28.64 -18.45
C GLY A 94 -6.96 29.75 -17.58
N LEU A 95 -7.35 30.87 -18.19
CA LEU A 95 -8.00 31.98 -17.50
C LEU A 95 -9.37 31.59 -16.95
N GLU A 96 -10.14 30.79 -17.70
CA GLU A 96 -11.46 30.32 -17.26
C GLU A 96 -11.37 29.39 -16.05
N ILE A 97 -10.35 28.51 -16.00
CA ILE A 97 -10.05 27.66 -14.83
C ILE A 97 -9.75 28.54 -13.60
N ILE A 98 -8.94 29.59 -13.76
CA ILE A 98 -8.59 30.53 -12.69
C ILE A 98 -9.83 31.30 -12.21
N ASN A 99 -10.60 31.88 -13.13
CA ASN A 99 -11.74 32.74 -12.82
C ASN A 99 -12.90 31.98 -12.18
N ASN A 100 -13.09 30.70 -12.49
CA ASN A 100 -14.18 29.89 -11.95
C ASN A 100 -13.84 29.19 -10.62
N GLY A 101 -12.70 29.49 -10.00
CA GLY A 101 -12.36 28.97 -8.67
C GLY A 101 -12.13 27.45 -8.64
N PHE A 102 -11.65 26.88 -9.74
CA PHE A 102 -11.18 25.49 -9.73
C PHE A 102 -10.05 25.29 -8.73
N LEU A 103 -9.16 26.29 -8.68
CA LEU A 103 -8.04 26.40 -7.77
C LEU A 103 -8.09 27.74 -7.01
N SER A 104 -7.46 27.79 -5.86
CA SER A 104 -7.29 28.97 -5.02
C SER A 104 -6.08 29.78 -5.46
N PHE A 105 -6.26 31.07 -5.73
CA PHE A 105 -5.18 31.98 -6.13
C PHE A 105 -5.07 33.17 -5.17
N PRO A 106 -3.85 33.58 -4.76
CA PRO A 106 -3.66 34.66 -3.79
C PRO A 106 -4.18 36.04 -4.24
N TRP A 107 -4.30 36.26 -5.56
CA TRP A 107 -4.69 37.55 -6.14
C TRP A 107 -6.18 37.67 -6.42
N THR A 108 -6.96 36.59 -6.30
CA THR A 108 -8.40 36.67 -6.52
C THR A 108 -9.05 37.20 -5.25
N ASN A 109 -9.68 38.38 -5.34
CA ASN A 109 -10.49 38.98 -4.27
C ASN A 109 -11.75 38.15 -4.02
N ALA A 110 -11.60 36.91 -3.56
CA ALA A 110 -12.67 36.14 -2.98
C ALA A 110 -12.85 36.65 -1.54
N THR A 111 -14.04 37.16 -1.23
CA THR A 111 -14.51 37.32 0.15
C THR A 111 -14.10 36.10 0.97
N GLU A 112 -13.55 36.31 2.16
CA GLU A 112 -12.72 35.41 3.01
C GLU A 112 -13.25 33.97 3.28
N HIS A 113 -14.35 33.51 2.67
CA HIS A 113 -15.09 32.30 3.02
C HIS A 113 -15.62 31.49 1.81
N SER A 114 -14.98 31.53 0.63
CA SER A 114 -15.30 30.58 -0.46
C SER A 114 -14.11 29.68 -0.77
N GLY A 115 -14.15 28.42 -0.35
CA GLY A 115 -13.18 27.39 -0.74
C GLY A 115 -13.10 27.16 -2.26
N SER A 116 -12.19 26.32 -2.72
CA SER A 116 -12.06 25.97 -4.14
C SER A 116 -12.85 24.72 -4.52
N PHE A 117 -12.99 24.49 -5.83
CA PHE A 117 -13.53 23.23 -6.32
C PHE A 117 -12.62 22.05 -5.99
N ALA A 118 -11.30 22.19 -6.06
CA ALA A 118 -10.36 21.15 -5.66
C ALA A 118 -10.52 20.74 -4.20
N GLU A 119 -10.71 21.71 -3.31
CA GLU A 119 -10.99 21.48 -1.89
C GLU A 119 -12.32 20.74 -1.69
N TYR A 120 -13.36 21.13 -2.43
CA TYR A 120 -14.65 20.45 -2.42
C TYR A 120 -14.55 18.98 -2.89
N LEU A 121 -13.80 18.70 -3.95
CA LEU A 121 -13.56 17.33 -4.42
C LEU A 121 -12.81 16.49 -3.37
N CYS A 122 -11.80 17.06 -2.72
CA CYS A 122 -11.09 16.42 -1.61
C CYS A 122 -12.02 16.13 -0.42
N HIS A 123 -12.94 17.04 -0.10
CA HIS A 123 -13.94 16.82 0.94
C HIS A 123 -14.92 15.70 0.58
N LEU A 124 -15.45 15.68 -0.65
CA LEU A 124 -16.31 14.59 -1.13
C LEU A 124 -15.59 13.24 -1.07
N ARG A 125 -14.31 13.20 -1.46
CA ARG A 125 -13.49 11.98 -1.38
C ARG A 125 -13.37 11.44 0.05
N HIS A 126 -13.33 12.30 1.07
CA HIS A 126 -13.31 11.87 2.47
C HIS A 126 -14.65 11.35 2.99
N GLN A 127 -15.78 11.79 2.41
CA GLN A 127 -17.12 11.37 2.85
C GLN A 127 -17.47 9.92 2.46
N GLY A 128 -16.69 9.30 1.56
CA GLY A 128 -16.69 7.84 1.38
C GLY A 128 -17.81 7.27 0.49
N GLU A 129 -18.55 8.09 -0.25
CA GLU A 129 -19.45 7.59 -1.30
C GLU A 129 -18.63 7.21 -2.54
N ASN A 130 -18.54 5.91 -2.84
CA ASN A 130 -17.63 5.39 -3.87
C ASN A 130 -17.88 5.99 -5.28
N GLU A 131 -19.13 6.23 -5.69
CA GLU A 131 -19.42 6.75 -7.03
C GLU A 131 -19.10 8.25 -7.20
N THR A 132 -19.36 9.07 -6.18
CA THR A 132 -19.01 10.50 -6.20
C THR A 132 -17.49 10.68 -6.08
N SER A 133 -16.83 9.80 -5.31
CA SER A 133 -15.37 9.72 -5.19
C SER A 133 -14.69 9.30 -6.49
N MET A 134 -15.28 8.35 -7.23
CA MET A 134 -14.77 7.98 -8.57
C MET A 134 -14.92 9.12 -9.56
N ALA A 135 -16.07 9.83 -9.57
CA ALA A 135 -16.27 10.97 -10.45
C ALA A 135 -15.28 12.13 -10.16
N SER A 136 -14.92 12.35 -8.88
CA SER A 136 -13.90 13.34 -8.52
C SER A 136 -12.49 12.96 -8.95
N SER A 137 -12.15 11.66 -8.95
CA SER A 137 -10.80 11.18 -9.27
C SER A 137 -10.60 10.87 -10.77
N GLN A 138 -11.68 10.70 -11.56
CA GLN A 138 -11.61 10.30 -12.98
C GLN A 138 -11.23 11.41 -13.98
N ILE A 139 -10.92 12.62 -13.51
CA ILE A 139 -10.47 13.73 -14.35
C ILE A 139 -9.12 13.43 -15.06
N HIS A 140 -8.43 12.33 -14.71
CA HIS A 140 -7.07 11.98 -15.17
C HIS A 140 -6.94 10.71 -16.03
N THR A 141 -7.94 10.33 -16.84
CA THR A 141 -7.78 9.22 -17.81
C THR A 141 -7.51 9.71 -19.23
N SER A 142 -6.55 10.62 -19.42
CA SER A 142 -5.88 10.77 -20.71
C SER A 142 -4.59 9.95 -20.71
N SER A 143 -4.57 8.91 -21.53
CA SER A 143 -3.34 8.24 -21.94
C SER A 143 -2.55 9.25 -22.79
N SER A 144 -1.81 10.17 -22.15
CA SER A 144 -0.80 10.95 -22.87
C SER A 144 0.35 9.99 -23.21
N LYS A 145 0.30 9.40 -24.40
CA LYS A 145 1.48 8.81 -25.02
C LYS A 145 2.48 9.95 -25.15
N GLY A 146 3.53 9.93 -24.32
CA GLY A 146 4.71 10.81 -24.31
C GLY A 146 4.84 11.81 -25.44
N HIS A 147 3.99 12.83 -25.47
CA HIS A 147 4.15 13.98 -26.33
C HIS A 147 4.83 15.06 -25.49
N SER A 148 6.01 15.49 -25.93
CA SER A 148 6.74 16.59 -25.33
C SER A 148 5.84 17.82 -25.33
N THR A 149 5.46 18.29 -24.14
CA THR A 149 4.76 19.57 -24.00
C THR A 149 5.60 20.67 -24.63
N SER A 150 4.98 21.58 -25.38
CA SER A 150 5.69 22.73 -25.92
C SER A 150 6.30 23.54 -24.77
N ARG A 151 7.46 24.17 -25.01
CA ARG A 151 8.15 25.01 -24.00
C ARG A 151 7.19 26.06 -23.43
N GLU A 152 6.29 26.57 -24.23
CA GLU A 152 5.31 27.60 -23.90
C GLU A 152 4.18 27.03 -23.02
N GLY A 153 3.70 25.82 -23.33
CA GLY A 153 2.76 25.09 -22.47
C GLY A 153 3.34 24.81 -21.09
N SER A 154 4.65 24.49 -21.02
CA SER A 154 5.35 24.30 -19.75
C SER A 154 5.48 25.58 -18.92
N ILE A 155 5.60 26.75 -19.56
CA ILE A 155 5.63 28.06 -18.88
C ILE A 155 4.26 28.40 -18.29
N LEU A 156 3.19 28.22 -19.07
CA LEU A 156 1.82 28.47 -18.59
C LEU A 156 1.46 27.53 -17.45
N ALA A 157 1.72 26.23 -17.62
CA ALA A 157 1.50 25.23 -16.57
C ALA A 157 2.32 25.57 -15.31
N GLY A 158 3.60 25.91 -15.46
CA GLY A 158 4.45 26.33 -14.35
C GLY A 158 3.94 27.59 -13.63
N GLY A 159 3.39 28.56 -14.38
CA GLY A 159 2.75 29.75 -13.82
C GLY A 159 1.52 29.42 -12.98
N ILE A 160 0.59 28.61 -13.52
CA ILE A 160 -0.63 28.19 -12.81
C ILE A 160 -0.27 27.44 -11.52
N VAL A 161 0.59 26.42 -11.63
CA VAL A 161 0.97 25.58 -10.48
C VAL A 161 1.71 26.39 -9.42
N LYS A 162 2.63 27.28 -9.80
CA LYS A 162 3.34 28.14 -8.85
C LYS A 162 2.38 29.07 -8.10
N SER A 163 1.36 29.58 -8.78
CA SER A 163 0.37 30.49 -8.20
C SER A 163 -0.64 29.81 -7.28
N SER A 164 -0.85 28.49 -7.40
CA SER A 164 -1.74 27.69 -6.54
C SER A 164 -1.00 26.59 -5.77
N ILE A 165 0.30 26.77 -5.52
CA ILE A 165 1.19 25.73 -4.98
C ILE A 165 0.71 25.19 -3.62
N LEU A 166 0.20 26.05 -2.74
CA LEU A 166 -0.28 25.66 -1.41
C LEU A 166 -1.45 24.67 -1.52
N GLU A 167 -2.36 24.91 -2.44
CA GLU A 167 -3.51 24.05 -2.66
C GLU A 167 -3.11 22.72 -3.29
N PHE A 168 -2.22 22.74 -4.29
CA PHE A 168 -1.65 21.51 -4.84
C PHE A 168 -0.92 20.69 -3.77
N THR A 169 -0.22 21.33 -2.83
CA THR A 169 0.46 20.66 -1.71
C THR A 169 -0.56 20.01 -0.77
N ASN A 170 -1.67 20.70 -0.48
CA ASN A 170 -2.75 20.16 0.35
C ASN A 170 -3.42 18.96 -0.32
N VAL A 171 -3.78 19.07 -1.60
CA VAL A 171 -4.35 17.97 -2.38
C VAL A 171 -3.38 16.79 -2.42
N LEU A 172 -2.10 17.03 -2.74
CA LEU A 172 -1.08 15.99 -2.76
C LEU A 172 -0.96 15.29 -1.40
N THR A 173 -0.95 16.04 -0.30
CA THR A 173 -0.88 15.48 1.07
C THR A 173 -2.07 14.60 1.41
N ILE A 174 -3.29 15.01 1.01
CA ILE A 174 -4.49 14.20 1.17
C ILE A 174 -4.37 12.85 0.45
N PHE A 175 -3.96 12.87 -0.82
CA PHE A 175 -3.83 11.63 -1.60
C PHE A 175 -2.66 10.76 -1.14
N MET A 176 -1.55 11.34 -0.65
CA MET A 176 -0.47 10.58 0.00
C MET A 176 -0.99 9.82 1.24
N ASN A 177 -1.82 10.45 2.07
CA ASN A 177 -2.42 9.82 3.24
C ASN A 177 -3.42 8.72 2.84
N LEU A 178 -4.25 8.97 1.82
CA LEU A 178 -5.17 7.97 1.28
C LEU A 178 -4.39 6.72 0.80
N ILE A 179 -3.37 6.90 -0.04
CA ILE A 179 -2.56 5.80 -0.56
C ILE A 179 -1.90 5.02 0.56
N THR A 180 -1.35 5.69 1.58
CA THR A 180 -0.76 5.07 2.77
C THR A 180 -1.74 4.13 3.48
N SER A 181 -3.02 4.49 3.55
CA SER A 181 -4.06 3.61 4.11
C SER A 181 -4.53 2.52 3.14
N GLN A 182 -4.45 2.77 1.83
CA GLN A 182 -5.08 1.95 0.80
C GLN A 182 -4.28 0.72 0.37
N TRP A 183 -2.96 0.86 0.28
CA TRP A 183 -2.10 -0.21 -0.23
C TRP A 183 -2.18 -1.46 0.68
N GLN A 184 -2.39 -1.28 1.98
CA GLN A 184 -2.40 -2.36 2.98
C GLN A 184 -3.51 -3.38 2.74
N TRP A 185 -4.73 -2.90 2.54
CA TRP A 185 -5.86 -3.78 2.32
C TRP A 185 -5.91 -4.27 0.87
N THR A 186 -5.39 -3.51 -0.10
CA THR A 186 -5.19 -4.00 -1.47
C THR A 186 -4.26 -5.22 -1.50
N GLN A 187 -3.16 -5.19 -0.73
CA GLN A 187 -2.22 -6.31 -0.59
C GLN A 187 -2.71 -7.43 0.36
N SER A 188 -3.82 -7.22 1.06
CA SER A 188 -4.48 -8.27 1.85
C SER A 188 -5.35 -9.20 0.97
N ILE A 189 -5.66 -8.77 -0.25
CA ILE A 189 -6.27 -9.62 -1.27
C ILE A 189 -5.24 -10.67 -1.67
N GLU A 190 -5.65 -11.93 -1.77
CA GLU A 190 -4.71 -13.00 -2.11
C GLU A 190 -4.08 -12.73 -3.49
N MET A 191 -2.78 -12.49 -3.46
CA MET A 191 -1.96 -12.24 -4.64
C MET A 191 -1.26 -13.53 -5.05
N PHE A 192 -1.14 -13.75 -6.36
CA PHE A 192 -0.26 -14.78 -6.88
C PHE A 192 1.18 -14.44 -6.45
N GLY A 193 1.98 -15.45 -6.10
CA GLY A 193 3.36 -15.24 -5.61
C GLY A 193 4.30 -14.48 -6.56
N ARG A 194 3.88 -14.26 -7.82
CA ARG A 194 4.61 -13.49 -8.85
C ARG A 194 3.99 -12.11 -9.14
N GLY A 195 3.05 -11.63 -8.32
CA GLY A 195 2.24 -10.42 -8.55
C GLY A 195 0.91 -10.70 -9.26
N GLY A 196 -0.03 -9.75 -9.17
CA GLY A 196 -1.42 -9.89 -9.65
C GLY A 196 -2.36 -10.72 -8.74
N PRO A 197 -3.69 -10.48 -8.81
CA PRO A 197 -4.66 -11.17 -7.96
C PRO A 197 -4.81 -12.65 -8.32
N ALA A 198 -4.97 -13.53 -7.33
CA ALA A 198 -5.16 -14.96 -7.56
C ALA A 198 -6.45 -15.25 -8.37
N PRO A 199 -6.46 -16.31 -9.22
CA PRO A 199 -7.65 -16.68 -9.99
C PRO A 199 -8.90 -16.86 -9.11
N GLY A 200 -10.02 -16.26 -9.49
CA GLY A 200 -11.29 -16.32 -8.72
C GLY A 200 -11.39 -15.33 -7.56
N VAL A 201 -10.25 -14.88 -6.99
CA VAL A 201 -10.21 -13.90 -5.90
C VAL A 201 -10.42 -12.46 -6.41
N GLY A 202 -10.17 -12.22 -7.71
CA GLY A 202 -10.52 -10.95 -8.35
C GLY A 202 -11.98 -10.55 -8.14
N VAL A 203 -12.91 -11.52 -8.09
CA VAL A 203 -14.36 -11.30 -7.91
C VAL A 203 -14.78 -11.32 -6.43
N GLY A 204 -13.84 -11.55 -5.49
CA GLY A 204 -14.07 -11.43 -4.05
C GLY A 204 -14.43 -12.71 -3.32
N TRP A 205 -14.12 -13.87 -3.91
CA TRP A 205 -14.31 -15.15 -3.23
C TRP A 205 -13.41 -15.22 -1.99
N GLY A 206 -14.01 -15.16 -0.79
CA GLY A 206 -13.31 -15.31 0.49
C GLY A 206 -12.78 -14.02 1.14
N ALA A 207 -12.84 -12.86 0.48
CA ALA A 207 -12.33 -11.58 1.00
C ALA A 207 -13.44 -10.74 1.66
N VAL A 208 -13.21 -10.29 2.92
CA VAL A 208 -14.13 -9.42 3.66
C VAL A 208 -13.88 -7.97 3.23
N GLY A 209 -14.43 -7.58 2.09
CA GLY A 209 -14.16 -6.28 1.44
C GLY A 209 -14.33 -6.30 -0.08
N GLY A 210 -14.70 -7.45 -0.66
CA GLY A 210 -14.74 -7.64 -2.10
C GLY A 210 -13.38 -8.07 -2.65
N GLY A 211 -13.37 -8.43 -3.93
CA GLY A 211 -12.14 -8.82 -4.61
C GLY A 211 -11.41 -7.64 -5.18
N PHE A 212 -10.37 -7.92 -5.97
CA PHE A 212 -9.64 -6.91 -6.74
C PHE A 212 -10.55 -6.01 -7.61
N TRP A 213 -11.74 -6.47 -7.99
CA TRP A 213 -12.73 -5.71 -8.76
C TRP A 213 -13.74 -4.95 -7.91
N SER A 214 -13.54 -4.85 -6.59
CA SER A 214 -14.43 -4.06 -5.74
C SER A 214 -14.30 -2.57 -6.08
N ASN A 215 -15.37 -1.82 -5.82
CA ASN A 215 -15.36 -0.36 -5.97
C ASN A 215 -14.24 0.28 -5.14
N ASP A 216 -13.90 -0.30 -3.99
CA ASP A 216 -12.82 0.20 -3.14
C ASP A 216 -11.47 0.09 -3.86
N VAL A 217 -11.15 -1.05 -4.48
CA VAL A 217 -9.87 -1.25 -5.20
C VAL A 217 -9.80 -0.37 -6.44
N LEU A 218 -10.90 -0.26 -7.19
CA LEU A 218 -10.98 0.62 -8.35
C LEU A 218 -10.77 2.09 -7.95
N LEU A 219 -11.35 2.50 -6.81
CA LEU A 219 -11.14 3.83 -6.28
C LEU A 219 -9.68 4.04 -5.86
N ALA A 220 -9.06 3.06 -5.19
CA ALA A 220 -7.63 3.13 -4.83
C ALA A 220 -6.71 3.22 -6.06
N GLN A 221 -7.02 2.48 -7.14
CA GLN A 221 -6.30 2.58 -8.41
C GLN A 221 -6.46 3.95 -9.06
N THR A 222 -7.66 4.52 -9.00
CA THR A 222 -7.92 5.87 -9.53
C THR A 222 -7.16 6.92 -8.70
N ASP A 223 -7.19 6.81 -7.38
CA ASP A 223 -6.44 7.67 -6.46
C ASP A 223 -4.93 7.55 -6.69
N ALA A 224 -4.43 6.34 -6.99
CA ALA A 224 -3.03 6.09 -7.31
C ALA A 224 -2.62 6.78 -8.62
N GLY A 225 -3.47 6.74 -9.65
CA GLY A 225 -3.24 7.44 -10.91
C GLY A 225 -3.23 8.96 -10.76
N LEU A 226 -4.15 9.51 -9.95
CA LEU A 226 -4.17 10.93 -9.61
C LEU A 226 -2.92 11.34 -8.83
N LEU A 227 -2.51 10.54 -7.84
CA LEU A 227 -1.30 10.80 -7.07
C LEU A 227 -0.06 10.89 -7.97
N ILE A 228 0.12 9.93 -8.90
CA ILE A 228 1.25 9.96 -9.84
C ILE A 228 1.22 11.23 -10.69
N SER A 229 0.05 11.62 -11.19
CA SER A 229 -0.10 12.86 -11.97
C SER A 229 0.27 14.11 -11.14
N LEU A 230 -0.15 14.17 -9.87
CA LEU A 230 0.22 15.26 -8.96
C LEU A 230 1.72 15.28 -8.66
N VAL A 231 2.34 14.12 -8.41
CA VAL A 231 3.78 14.02 -8.17
C VAL A 231 4.58 14.50 -9.37
N GLU A 232 4.15 14.15 -10.59
CA GLU A 232 4.76 14.61 -11.85
C GLU A 232 4.76 16.14 -11.94
N ILE A 233 3.64 16.78 -11.57
CA ILE A 233 3.52 18.25 -11.55
C ILE A 233 4.54 18.87 -10.57
N PHE A 234 4.73 18.29 -9.39
CA PHE A 234 5.70 18.78 -8.41
C PHE A 234 7.17 18.56 -8.82
N GLN A 235 7.47 17.51 -9.60
CA GLN A 235 8.82 17.28 -10.10
C GLN A 235 9.28 18.39 -11.07
N ILE A 236 8.35 18.99 -11.82
CA ILE A 236 8.64 20.11 -12.73
C ILE A 236 9.17 21.36 -11.99
N LEU A 237 8.84 21.51 -10.69
CA LEU A 237 9.19 22.69 -9.89
C LEU A 237 10.51 22.57 -9.10
N SER A 238 10.98 21.35 -8.81
CA SER A 238 12.01 21.06 -7.80
C SER A 238 13.40 20.83 -8.41
N ALA A 239 13.86 21.73 -9.28
CA ALA A 239 15.16 21.60 -9.94
C ALA A 239 16.30 22.37 -9.24
N LYS A 240 16.04 23.15 -8.18
CA LYS A 240 17.04 24.00 -7.53
C LYS A 240 16.81 24.06 -6.02
N ASP A 241 17.91 23.84 -5.29
CA ASP A 241 18.11 24.05 -3.84
C ASP A 241 18.02 22.83 -2.92
N LEU A 242 18.91 22.84 -1.91
CA LEU A 242 19.08 21.79 -0.90
C LEU A 242 17.86 21.81 0.05
N PRO A 243 17.22 20.66 0.33
CA PRO A 243 15.97 20.63 1.08
C PRO A 243 16.18 20.98 2.56
N SER A 244 15.28 21.81 3.11
CA SER A 244 15.12 22.03 4.55
C SER A 244 14.58 20.76 5.26
N CYS A 245 14.52 20.74 6.59
CA CYS A 245 13.98 19.61 7.36
C CYS A 245 12.52 19.29 7.00
N GLU A 246 11.69 20.32 6.78
CA GLU A 246 10.29 20.14 6.35
C GLU A 246 10.21 19.60 4.91
N ASP A 247 11.11 20.06 4.02
CA ASP A 247 11.21 19.55 2.64
C ASP A 247 11.65 18.07 2.59
N MET A 248 12.46 17.63 3.57
CA MET A 248 12.86 16.23 3.69
C MET A 248 11.65 15.35 4.05
N ASN A 249 10.87 15.71 5.07
CA ASN A 249 9.70 14.92 5.47
C ASN A 249 8.68 14.80 4.32
N PHE A 250 8.44 15.90 3.61
CA PHE A 250 7.56 15.90 2.45
C PHE A 250 8.09 15.01 1.32
N THR A 251 9.39 15.06 1.04
CA THR A 251 10.04 14.21 0.03
C THR A 251 9.96 12.74 0.40
N ILE A 252 10.21 12.39 1.66
CA ILE A 252 10.10 11.02 2.18
C ILE A 252 8.67 10.49 2.01
N GLN A 253 7.67 11.27 2.42
CA GLN A 253 6.27 10.89 2.30
C GLN A 253 5.88 10.68 0.83
N ARG A 254 6.36 11.54 -0.06
CA ARG A 254 6.15 11.43 -1.51
C ARG A 254 6.72 10.13 -2.07
N ILE A 255 7.99 9.81 -1.78
CA ILE A 255 8.63 8.57 -2.24
C ILE A 255 7.90 7.34 -1.68
N ASN A 256 7.59 7.33 -0.38
CA ASN A 256 6.82 6.23 0.22
C ASN A 256 5.43 6.05 -0.39
N SER A 257 4.77 7.14 -0.75
CA SER A 257 3.45 7.08 -1.39
C SER A 257 3.57 6.51 -2.82
N VAL A 258 4.62 6.86 -3.57
CA VAL A 258 4.89 6.25 -4.89
C VAL A 258 5.22 4.74 -4.76
N LEU A 259 5.94 4.33 -3.71
CA LEU A 259 6.12 2.90 -3.40
C LEU A 259 4.76 2.22 -3.09
N GLY A 260 3.86 2.91 -2.40
CA GLY A 260 2.49 2.45 -2.16
C GLY A 260 1.66 2.31 -3.44
N VAL A 261 1.80 3.25 -4.39
CA VAL A 261 1.15 3.18 -5.71
C VAL A 261 1.54 1.90 -6.46
N CYS A 262 2.81 1.49 -6.41
CA CYS A 262 3.29 0.27 -7.04
C CYS A 262 2.58 -1.00 -6.54
N LEU A 263 2.02 -0.95 -5.33
CA LEU A 263 1.28 -2.04 -4.68
C LEU A 263 -0.24 -1.99 -4.92
N ILE A 264 -0.75 -0.93 -5.54
CA ILE A 264 -2.18 -0.72 -5.80
C ILE A 264 -2.50 -0.87 -7.29
N VAL A 265 -1.62 -0.32 -8.14
CA VAL A 265 -1.79 -0.23 -9.59
C VAL A 265 -2.14 -1.58 -10.20
N GLY A 266 -3.23 -1.59 -10.97
CA GLY A 266 -3.73 -2.81 -11.59
C GLY A 266 -3.11 -3.10 -12.96
N PRO A 267 -3.46 -4.26 -13.56
CA PRO A 267 -2.92 -4.64 -14.85
C PRO A 267 -3.22 -3.71 -16.02
N ARG A 268 -4.29 -2.91 -15.94
CA ARG A 268 -4.61 -1.87 -16.96
C ARG A 268 -3.73 -0.64 -16.84
N ASP A 269 -3.10 -0.46 -15.69
CA ASP A 269 -2.41 0.76 -15.30
C ASP A 269 -0.88 0.60 -15.47
N GLY A 270 -0.45 -0.24 -16.41
CA GLY A 270 0.97 -0.46 -16.68
C GLY A 270 1.74 0.82 -17.00
N PHE A 271 1.08 1.81 -17.61
CA PHE A 271 1.68 3.14 -17.84
C PHE A 271 1.85 3.96 -16.54
N ILE A 272 0.95 3.81 -15.57
CA ILE A 272 1.05 4.45 -14.25
C ILE A 272 2.22 3.83 -13.49
N MET A 273 2.35 2.49 -13.56
CA MET A 273 3.48 1.77 -13.00
C MET A 273 4.80 2.22 -13.65
N ASP A 274 4.83 2.39 -14.96
CA ASP A 274 6.01 2.86 -15.69
C ASP A 274 6.45 4.25 -15.22
N LYS A 275 5.49 5.19 -15.11
CA LYS A 275 5.73 6.52 -14.53
C LYS A 275 6.21 6.45 -13.08
N ALA A 276 5.63 5.58 -12.25
CA ALA A 276 6.04 5.40 -10.87
C ALA A 276 7.50 4.91 -10.77
N LEU A 277 7.91 3.97 -11.63
CA LEU A 277 9.30 3.52 -11.72
C LEU A 277 10.24 4.65 -12.15
N ASP A 278 9.85 5.45 -13.15
CA ASP A 278 10.65 6.61 -13.57
C ASP A 278 10.83 7.60 -12.42
N MET A 279 9.78 7.89 -11.66
CA MET A 279 9.87 8.78 -10.50
C MET A 279 10.81 8.24 -9.41
N LEU A 280 10.74 6.94 -9.10
CA LEU A 280 11.57 6.32 -8.05
C LEU A 280 13.04 6.20 -8.45
N LEU A 281 13.33 6.05 -9.74
CA LEU A 281 14.65 5.73 -10.27
C LEU A 281 15.34 6.93 -10.93
N GLN A 282 14.70 8.10 -10.90
CA GLN A 282 15.27 9.36 -11.34
C GLN A 282 16.53 9.72 -10.54
N VAL A 283 17.55 10.26 -11.22
CA VAL A 283 18.85 10.61 -10.60
C VAL A 283 18.72 11.52 -9.37
N PRO A 284 17.85 12.55 -9.33
CA PRO A 284 17.61 13.34 -8.12
C PRO A 284 17.16 12.52 -6.91
N VAL A 285 16.31 11.50 -7.11
CA VAL A 285 15.84 10.62 -6.03
C VAL A 285 16.96 9.71 -5.56
N LEU A 286 17.78 9.19 -6.48
CA LEU A 286 18.96 8.40 -6.13
C LEU A 286 19.99 9.23 -5.33
N LYS A 287 20.22 10.49 -5.69
CA LYS A 287 21.04 11.42 -4.90
C LYS A 287 20.45 11.69 -3.53
N TYR A 288 19.13 11.81 -3.44
CA TYR A 288 18.44 11.96 -2.15
C TYR A 288 18.65 10.73 -1.26
N PHE A 289 18.61 9.51 -1.82
CA PHE A 289 18.98 8.31 -1.08
C PHE A 289 20.43 8.34 -0.59
N ASP A 290 21.40 8.77 -1.41
CA ASP A 290 22.79 8.92 -0.97
C ASP A 290 22.91 9.90 0.22
N LEU A 291 22.17 11.02 0.17
CA LEU A 291 22.10 11.97 1.28
C LEU A 291 21.54 11.32 2.55
N CYS A 292 20.43 10.58 2.46
CA CYS A 292 19.85 9.86 3.59
C CYS A 292 20.82 8.83 4.17
N ILE A 293 21.52 8.06 3.32
CA ILE A 293 22.52 7.06 3.73
C ILE A 293 23.64 7.72 4.53
N ARG A 294 24.23 8.80 4.02
CA ARG A 294 25.31 9.52 4.70
C ARG A 294 24.84 10.13 6.02
N HIS A 295 23.64 10.69 6.04
CA HIS A 295 23.04 11.22 7.27
C HIS A 295 22.84 10.13 8.32
N PHE A 296 22.32 8.98 7.91
CA PHE A 296 22.12 7.82 8.79
C PHE A 296 23.44 7.27 9.34
N ILE A 297 24.47 7.13 8.51
CA ILE A 297 25.81 6.71 8.94
C ILE A 297 26.34 7.65 10.01
N THR A 298 26.15 8.96 9.82
CA THR A 298 26.55 9.99 10.78
C THR A 298 25.79 9.87 12.10
N ILE A 299 24.46 9.74 12.06
CA ILE A 299 23.61 9.61 13.25
C ILE A 299 23.96 8.33 14.04
N LYS A 300 24.18 7.22 13.34
CA LYS A 300 24.45 5.92 13.95
C LYS A 300 25.92 5.74 14.36
N GLY A 301 26.78 6.73 14.13
CA GLY A 301 28.21 6.67 14.44
C GLY A 301 28.95 5.57 13.68
N LEU A 302 28.47 5.20 12.49
CA LEU A 302 29.10 4.19 11.64
C LEU A 302 30.32 4.79 10.93
N LYS A 303 31.19 3.91 10.42
CA LYS A 303 32.37 4.32 9.66
C LYS A 303 31.93 5.14 8.42
N PRO A 304 32.44 6.38 8.24
CA PRO A 304 32.12 7.17 7.06
C PRO A 304 32.56 6.47 5.78
N LEU A 305 31.76 6.60 4.72
CA LEU A 305 32.13 6.12 3.38
C LEU A 305 33.31 6.96 2.88
N SER A 306 34.40 6.28 2.49
CA SER A 306 35.62 6.93 1.99
C SER A 306 35.53 7.38 0.53
N TRP A 307 34.38 7.18 -0.10
CA TRP A 307 34.14 7.40 -1.51
C TRP A 307 32.79 8.09 -1.70
N GLU A 308 32.58 8.64 -2.89
CA GLU A 308 31.33 9.29 -3.27
C GLU A 308 30.86 8.76 -4.63
N TYR A 309 29.55 8.59 -4.80
CA TYR A 309 28.96 8.32 -6.10
C TYR A 309 28.97 9.57 -6.97
N LYS A 310 29.36 9.41 -8.23
CA LYS A 310 29.35 10.48 -9.24
C LYS A 310 28.03 10.46 -10.02
N GLU A 311 27.76 11.53 -10.76
CA GLU A 311 26.56 11.62 -11.62
C GLU A 311 26.38 10.40 -12.52
N VAL A 312 27.49 9.93 -13.11
CA VAL A 312 27.53 8.78 -14.02
C VAL A 312 27.10 7.49 -13.32
N ASP A 313 27.44 7.33 -12.03
CA ASP A 313 27.06 6.16 -11.24
C ASP A 313 25.53 6.15 -11.03
N TYR A 314 24.93 7.29 -10.70
CA TYR A 314 23.47 7.40 -10.54
C TYR A 314 22.72 7.18 -11.86
N GLN A 315 23.25 7.69 -12.98
CA GLN A 315 22.67 7.45 -14.30
C GLN A 315 22.73 5.96 -14.68
N LEU A 316 23.83 5.29 -14.35
CA LEU A 316 23.98 3.85 -14.55
C LEU A 316 22.96 3.07 -13.71
N PHE A 317 22.86 3.35 -12.41
CA PHE A 317 21.87 2.70 -11.54
C PHE A 317 20.45 2.92 -12.01
N SER A 318 20.10 4.16 -12.36
CA SER A 318 18.79 4.52 -12.93
C SER A 318 18.46 3.64 -14.15
N LYS A 319 19.36 3.59 -15.12
CA LYS A 319 19.19 2.80 -16.35
C LYS A 319 19.05 1.31 -16.08
N MET A 320 19.97 0.74 -15.28
CA MET A 320 20.01 -0.72 -15.03
C MET A 320 18.79 -1.18 -14.23
N LEU A 321 18.43 -0.46 -13.17
CA LEU A 321 17.27 -0.77 -12.34
C LEU A 321 15.97 -0.61 -13.13
N ALA A 322 15.82 0.48 -13.90
CA ALA A 322 14.59 0.71 -14.63
C ALA A 322 14.41 -0.35 -15.73
N SER A 323 15.49 -0.72 -16.43
CA SER A 323 15.48 -1.84 -17.37
C SER A 323 15.09 -3.15 -16.68
N HIS A 324 15.72 -3.48 -15.54
CA HIS A 324 15.43 -4.69 -14.78
C HIS A 324 13.97 -4.76 -14.33
N PHE A 325 13.44 -3.71 -13.69
CA PHE A 325 12.07 -3.71 -13.19
C PHE A 325 11.04 -3.76 -14.30
N ARG A 326 11.25 -3.04 -15.42
CA ARG A 326 10.39 -3.15 -16.61
C ARG A 326 10.39 -4.55 -17.18
N ASN A 327 11.57 -5.11 -17.39
CA ASN A 327 11.73 -6.45 -17.94
C ASN A 327 11.12 -7.51 -17.02
N ARG A 328 11.34 -7.40 -15.71
CA ARG A 328 10.84 -8.35 -14.73
C ARG A 328 9.35 -8.19 -14.47
N TRP A 329 8.81 -6.98 -14.40
CA TRP A 329 7.45 -6.78 -13.88
C TRP A 329 6.42 -6.30 -14.91
N LEU A 330 6.86 -5.66 -15.99
CA LEU A 330 5.95 -5.07 -16.99
C LEU A 330 5.89 -5.85 -18.31
N THR A 331 6.78 -6.81 -18.55
CA THR A 331 6.74 -7.63 -19.77
C THR A 331 5.63 -8.70 -19.72
N VAL A 332 4.91 -8.84 -20.84
CA VAL A 332 3.85 -9.84 -21.00
C VAL A 332 4.45 -11.26 -20.99
N LYS A 333 3.90 -12.14 -20.17
CA LYS A 333 4.30 -13.56 -20.13
C LYS A 333 3.87 -14.26 -21.44
N LYS A 334 4.83 -14.60 -22.31
CA LYS A 334 4.57 -15.47 -23.47
C LYS A 334 4.40 -16.92 -22.98
N LYS A 335 3.28 -17.56 -23.34
CA LYS A 335 3.04 -18.98 -23.05
C LYS A 335 3.56 -19.83 -24.21
N LEU A 336 4.45 -20.78 -23.94
CA LEU A 336 4.84 -21.81 -24.91
C LEU A 336 3.61 -22.70 -25.22
N LYS A 337 3.34 -22.96 -26.50
CA LYS A 337 2.49 -24.10 -26.88
C LYS A 337 3.34 -25.36 -26.75
N ALA A 338 2.93 -26.28 -25.89
CA ALA A 338 3.38 -27.67 -26.00
C ALA A 338 2.82 -28.21 -27.33
N VAL A 339 3.70 -28.48 -28.29
CA VAL A 339 3.34 -29.30 -29.45
C VAL A 339 3.75 -30.73 -29.11
N ASP A 340 2.71 -31.54 -29.03
CA ASP A 340 2.68 -32.98 -28.82
C ASP A 340 3.43 -33.71 -29.96
N GLY A 341 4.26 -34.69 -29.63
CA GLY A 341 4.95 -35.50 -30.64
C GLY A 341 6.08 -36.40 -30.14
N SER A 342 5.73 -37.65 -29.83
CA SER A 342 6.58 -38.87 -29.88
C SER A 342 7.20 -39.44 -28.58
N ARG A 343 6.48 -40.43 -28.03
CA ARG A 343 6.89 -41.78 -27.54
C ARG A 343 8.07 -41.95 -26.57
N CYS A 344 7.74 -42.60 -25.44
CA CYS A 344 8.47 -43.64 -24.68
C CYS A 344 9.91 -43.30 -24.19
N VAL A 345 10.36 -43.56 -22.96
CA VAL A 345 10.27 -44.69 -22.03
C VAL A 345 10.62 -44.14 -20.63
N GLY A 346 10.09 -44.74 -19.57
CA GLY A 346 10.35 -44.28 -18.20
C GLY A 346 11.80 -44.50 -17.73
N GLU A 347 12.26 -43.59 -16.88
CA GLU A 347 13.37 -43.84 -15.96
C GLU A 347 13.15 -43.04 -14.67
N LYS A 348 13.21 -43.74 -13.53
CA LYS A 348 13.17 -43.19 -12.19
C LYS A 348 14.51 -42.50 -11.88
N MET A 349 14.49 -41.24 -11.45
CA MET A 349 15.60 -40.60 -10.71
C MET A 349 15.01 -39.87 -9.49
N SER A 350 14.99 -40.54 -8.34
CA SER A 350 15.94 -40.39 -7.22
C SER A 350 15.76 -39.08 -6.43
N LYS A 351 15.12 -39.20 -5.27
CA LYS A 351 15.19 -38.22 -4.18
C LYS A 351 16.65 -38.07 -3.73
N LYS A 352 17.23 -36.88 -3.86
CA LYS A 352 18.41 -36.47 -3.08
C LYS A 352 18.51 -34.95 -3.02
N GLY A 353 18.59 -34.41 -1.81
CA GLY A 353 18.83 -33.00 -1.51
C GLY A 353 17.66 -32.38 -0.77
N GLY A 354 17.82 -32.13 0.53
CA GLY A 354 16.87 -31.37 1.33
C GLY A 354 16.89 -29.91 0.89
N ASP A 355 15.93 -29.52 0.08
CA ASP A 355 15.56 -28.12 -0.11
C ASP A 355 14.74 -27.72 1.12
N LEU A 356 15.25 -26.73 1.86
CA LEU A 356 14.38 -25.88 2.68
C LEU A 356 13.39 -25.20 1.72
N ASP A 357 12.13 -25.02 2.13
CA ASP A 357 11.09 -24.29 1.37
C ASP A 357 11.67 -22.96 0.89
N THR A 358 12.19 -22.97 -0.33
CA THR A 358 12.84 -21.84 -0.95
C THR A 358 11.73 -20.93 -1.43
N ILE A 359 12.00 -19.62 -1.46
CA ILE A 359 11.14 -18.72 -2.23
C ILE A 359 11.30 -19.16 -3.69
N HIS A 360 10.36 -19.97 -4.18
CA HIS A 360 10.34 -20.41 -5.58
C HIS A 360 9.91 -19.24 -6.47
N GLU A 361 10.80 -18.27 -6.66
CA GLU A 361 10.54 -17.13 -7.55
C GLU A 361 10.84 -17.41 -9.03
N ASP A 362 11.31 -18.59 -9.44
CA ASP A 362 11.69 -18.83 -10.84
C ASP A 362 11.39 -20.23 -11.38
N LEU A 363 10.86 -20.24 -12.62
CA LEU A 363 11.48 -20.87 -13.79
C LEU A 363 10.67 -20.44 -15.03
N ASP A 364 11.37 -19.84 -16.00
CA ASP A 364 11.25 -19.97 -17.46
C ASP A 364 11.55 -18.65 -18.21
N THR A 365 12.81 -18.51 -18.61
CA THR A 365 13.24 -17.66 -19.72
C THR A 365 14.07 -18.53 -20.67
N SER A 366 13.60 -18.69 -21.91
CA SER A 366 14.43 -19.09 -23.04
C SER A 366 13.96 -18.40 -24.31
N ASP A 367 14.91 -17.86 -25.07
CA ASP A 367 14.73 -17.13 -26.32
C ASP A 367 14.25 -17.99 -27.49
N MET A 368 13.34 -17.44 -28.31
CA MET A 368 13.53 -17.36 -29.77
C MET A 368 12.45 -16.51 -30.45
N THR A 369 12.88 -15.89 -31.55
CA THR A 369 12.14 -15.00 -32.45
C THR A 369 10.98 -15.70 -33.17
N SER A 370 9.78 -15.13 -33.11
CA SER A 370 8.84 -15.09 -34.25
C SER A 370 7.63 -14.20 -33.94
N GLN A 371 7.28 -13.40 -34.94
CA GLN A 371 5.98 -12.75 -35.09
C GLN A 371 4.91 -13.83 -35.18
N ASP A 372 3.84 -13.74 -34.38
CA ASP A 372 2.49 -13.85 -34.95
C ASP A 372 1.39 -13.40 -34.00
N HIS A 373 0.34 -12.87 -34.62
CA HIS A 373 -0.72 -12.07 -34.03
C HIS A 373 -1.83 -12.86 -33.31
N SER A 374 -2.48 -12.15 -32.38
CA SER A 374 -3.89 -12.21 -31.99
C SER A 374 -4.47 -13.53 -31.47
N CYS A 375 -4.51 -13.65 -30.14
CA CYS A 375 -5.57 -14.42 -29.46
C CYS A 375 -5.85 -13.82 -28.07
N THR A 376 -6.60 -12.72 -28.03
CA THR A 376 -6.98 -11.97 -26.81
C THR A 376 -8.28 -12.51 -26.22
N SER A 377 -8.18 -13.56 -25.40
CA SER A 377 -9.19 -13.78 -24.35
C SER A 377 -8.76 -12.98 -23.14
N LEU A 378 -9.62 -12.09 -22.63
CA LEU A 378 -9.36 -11.28 -21.42
C LEU A 378 -8.90 -12.16 -20.24
N ALA A 379 -9.43 -13.38 -20.11
CA ALA A 379 -9.00 -14.33 -19.08
C ALA A 379 -7.55 -14.82 -19.28
N VAL A 380 -7.12 -14.98 -20.53
CA VAL A 380 -5.73 -15.39 -20.87
C VAL A 380 -4.78 -14.21 -20.74
N GLU A 381 -5.19 -13.00 -21.12
CA GLU A 381 -4.36 -11.79 -20.94
C GLU A 381 -4.09 -11.50 -19.45
N TRP A 382 -5.07 -11.75 -18.58
CA TRP A 382 -4.99 -11.41 -17.14
C TRP A 382 -4.36 -12.50 -16.28
N ALA A 383 -4.44 -13.78 -16.67
CA ALA A 383 -3.68 -14.86 -16.02
C ALA A 383 -2.15 -14.73 -16.20
N HIS A 384 -1.70 -13.75 -16.98
CA HIS A 384 -0.32 -13.53 -17.41
C HIS A 384 0.23 -12.14 -17.03
N GLN A 385 -0.51 -11.34 -16.25
CA GLN A 385 -0.12 -9.99 -15.80
C GLN A 385 0.38 -9.99 -14.35
N ARG A 386 1.46 -9.23 -14.07
CA ARG A 386 2.20 -9.24 -12.77
C ARG A 386 1.82 -8.09 -11.83
N LEU A 387 0.75 -7.33 -12.13
CA LEU A 387 0.32 -6.16 -11.37
C LEU A 387 -0.97 -6.42 -10.57
N PRO A 388 -1.12 -5.86 -9.35
CA PRO A 388 -0.15 -5.05 -8.63
C PRO A 388 1.10 -5.84 -8.21
N LEU A 389 2.19 -5.11 -7.95
CA LEU A 389 3.45 -5.73 -7.56
C LEU A 389 3.31 -6.41 -6.19
N PRO A 390 4.04 -7.51 -5.95
CA PRO A 390 4.11 -8.09 -4.63
C PRO A 390 4.90 -7.17 -3.68
N MET A 391 4.60 -7.19 -2.38
CA MET A 391 5.25 -6.37 -1.34
C MET A 391 6.79 -6.30 -1.43
N HIS A 392 7.44 -7.38 -1.85
CA HIS A 392 8.90 -7.54 -1.87
C HIS A 392 9.54 -7.26 -3.25
N TRP A 393 8.80 -6.71 -4.22
CA TRP A 393 9.26 -6.56 -5.62
C TRP A 393 10.63 -5.88 -5.77
N PHE A 394 10.94 -4.93 -4.89
CA PHE A 394 12.18 -4.17 -4.88
C PHE A 394 13.42 -5.01 -4.48
N LEU A 395 13.23 -6.22 -3.95
CA LEU A 395 14.31 -7.19 -3.68
C LEU A 395 14.78 -7.94 -4.94
N SER A 396 14.00 -7.90 -6.02
CA SER A 396 14.30 -8.64 -7.25
C SER A 396 15.67 -8.38 -7.90
N PRO A 397 16.27 -7.17 -7.86
CA PRO A 397 17.60 -6.94 -8.43
C PRO A 397 18.71 -7.76 -7.76
N ILE A 398 18.54 -8.10 -6.46
CA ILE A 398 19.55 -8.84 -5.69
C ILE A 398 19.21 -10.33 -5.53
N SER A 399 17.93 -10.72 -5.67
CA SER A 399 17.52 -12.13 -5.59
C SER A 399 17.69 -12.92 -6.90
N THR A 400 17.80 -12.25 -8.05
CA THR A 400 17.80 -12.90 -9.38
C THR A 400 19.18 -13.25 -9.94
N ILE A 401 20.27 -12.99 -9.19
CA ILE A 401 21.67 -13.19 -9.62
C ILE A 401 21.96 -14.65 -10.03
N ASN A 402 21.20 -15.62 -9.51
CA ASN A 402 21.46 -17.05 -9.70
C ASN A 402 20.81 -17.67 -10.94
N ALA A 403 20.04 -16.91 -11.73
CA ALA A 403 19.32 -17.44 -12.90
C ALA A 403 20.26 -17.97 -14.01
N GLY A 404 21.52 -17.51 -14.07
CA GLY A 404 22.49 -17.94 -15.09
C GLY A 404 23.26 -19.24 -14.80
N LYS A 405 23.31 -19.71 -13.54
CA LYS A 405 24.25 -20.78 -13.14
C LYS A 405 23.70 -22.22 -13.25
N ARG A 406 22.39 -22.41 -13.42
CA ARG A 406 21.77 -23.76 -13.32
C ARG A 406 21.59 -24.52 -14.65
N THR A 407 21.93 -23.93 -15.79
CA THR A 407 21.87 -24.61 -17.11
C THR A 407 23.24 -24.69 -17.76
N ALA A 408 24.17 -25.42 -17.11
CA ALA A 408 25.43 -25.81 -17.74
C ALA A 408 25.16 -26.88 -18.82
N SER A 409 24.80 -26.44 -20.02
CA SER A 409 24.95 -27.23 -21.25
C SER A 409 25.86 -26.46 -22.21
N ALA A 410 26.84 -27.16 -22.77
CA ALA A 410 28.11 -26.63 -23.27
C ALA A 410 28.03 -25.68 -24.50
N SER A 411 26.83 -25.35 -25.01
CA SER A 411 26.65 -24.53 -26.22
C SER A 411 26.37 -23.04 -25.96
N ASN A 412 26.08 -22.60 -24.73
CA ASN A 412 25.63 -21.22 -24.43
C ASN A 412 26.69 -20.31 -23.80
N ILE A 413 27.94 -20.73 -23.75
CA ILE A 413 29.04 -20.04 -23.04
C ILE A 413 29.32 -18.64 -23.62
N ILE A 414 29.06 -18.42 -24.91
CA ILE A 414 29.43 -17.19 -25.62
C ILE A 414 28.47 -16.02 -25.29
N ASN A 415 27.16 -16.27 -25.15
CA ASN A 415 26.18 -15.23 -24.81
C ASN A 415 26.19 -14.92 -23.30
N GLN A 416 26.44 -15.92 -22.45
CA GLN A 416 26.51 -15.72 -20.99
C GLN A 416 27.66 -14.81 -20.54
N LEU A 417 28.76 -14.75 -21.30
CA LEU A 417 29.88 -13.87 -20.98
C LEU A 417 29.55 -12.38 -21.22
N GLN A 418 28.55 -12.09 -22.07
CA GLN A 418 28.06 -10.73 -22.34
C GLN A 418 26.99 -10.26 -21.33
N ASP A 419 26.16 -11.16 -20.79
CA ASP A 419 25.09 -10.81 -19.85
C ASP A 419 25.54 -10.79 -18.37
N LEU A 420 26.61 -11.51 -18.03
CA LEU A 420 27.15 -11.58 -16.66
C LEU A 420 27.55 -10.21 -16.05
N PRO A 421 28.19 -9.29 -16.80
CA PRO A 421 28.44 -7.92 -16.33
C PRO A 421 27.15 -7.16 -16.03
N ASP A 422 26.10 -7.34 -16.84
CA ASP A 422 24.83 -6.62 -16.68
C ASP A 422 24.07 -7.05 -15.43
N PHE A 423 24.04 -8.35 -15.10
CA PHE A 423 23.43 -8.83 -13.85
C PHE A 423 24.15 -8.34 -12.60
N LEU A 424 25.48 -8.24 -12.68
CA LEU A 424 26.31 -7.74 -11.60
C LEU A 424 26.02 -6.25 -11.35
N GLU A 425 25.96 -5.43 -12.39
CA GLU A 425 25.61 -4.01 -12.28
C GLU A 425 24.17 -3.79 -11.79
N VAL A 426 23.22 -4.63 -12.20
CA VAL A 426 21.85 -4.62 -11.65
C VAL A 426 21.84 -4.89 -10.15
N ALA A 427 22.60 -5.88 -9.68
CA ALA A 427 22.69 -6.21 -8.26
C ALA A 427 23.36 -5.09 -7.45
N LYS A 428 24.41 -4.44 -7.98
CA LYS A 428 25.06 -3.28 -7.35
C LYS A 428 24.09 -2.10 -7.20
N GLY A 429 23.37 -1.75 -8.27
CA GLY A 429 22.32 -0.73 -8.21
C GLY A 429 21.18 -1.14 -7.27
N GLY A 430 20.86 -2.43 -7.22
CA GLY A 430 19.85 -3.00 -6.33
C GLY A 430 20.19 -2.86 -4.85
N LEU A 431 21.44 -3.13 -4.47
CA LEU A 431 21.95 -2.93 -3.12
C LEU A 431 21.86 -1.45 -2.71
N PHE A 432 22.31 -0.55 -3.59
CA PHE A 432 22.24 0.89 -3.35
C PHE A 432 20.78 1.34 -3.14
N PHE A 433 19.89 0.94 -4.04
CA PHE A 433 18.47 1.28 -3.96
C PHE A 433 17.82 0.74 -2.69
N LEU A 434 18.10 -0.52 -2.33
CA LEU A 434 17.58 -1.15 -1.11
C LEU A 434 18.04 -0.42 0.15
N LEU A 435 19.33 -0.11 0.27
CA LEU A 435 19.83 0.65 1.41
C LEU A 435 19.19 2.03 1.49
N GLY A 436 19.06 2.70 0.33
CA GLY A 436 18.42 4.01 0.21
C GLY A 436 17.00 4.03 0.75
N ILE A 437 16.14 3.13 0.28
CA ILE A 437 14.73 3.08 0.71
C ILE A 437 14.58 2.61 2.18
N GLU A 438 15.47 1.75 2.67
CA GLU A 438 15.44 1.26 4.05
C GLU A 438 15.82 2.37 5.04
N VAL A 439 16.92 3.08 4.75
CA VAL A 439 17.39 4.21 5.55
C VAL A 439 16.40 5.37 5.49
N MET A 440 15.91 5.73 4.30
CA MET A 440 14.88 6.76 4.16
C MET A 440 13.64 6.42 4.99
N SER A 441 13.21 5.16 4.98
CA SER A 441 12.05 4.71 5.76
C SER A 441 12.28 4.83 7.27
N SER A 442 13.53 4.79 7.75
CA SER A 442 13.85 5.00 9.17
C SER A 442 13.66 6.42 9.68
N PHE A 443 13.54 7.39 8.78
CA PHE A 443 13.23 8.78 9.12
C PHE A 443 11.73 9.09 9.07
N VAL A 444 10.88 8.12 8.71
CA VAL A 444 9.43 8.29 8.66
C VAL A 444 8.86 8.31 10.08
N SER A 445 7.89 9.19 10.34
CA SER A 445 7.13 9.19 11.60
C SER A 445 6.51 7.83 11.88
N SER A 446 6.54 7.37 13.13
CA SER A 446 5.99 6.08 13.56
C SER A 446 4.48 5.91 13.30
N GLU A 447 3.78 7.01 13.02
CA GLU A 447 2.36 7.01 12.66
C GLU A 447 2.11 6.58 11.20
N ILE A 448 3.10 6.70 10.32
CA ILE A 448 3.00 6.39 8.88
C ILE A 448 3.65 5.02 8.62
N GLN A 449 2.83 4.05 8.20
CA GLN A 449 3.33 2.72 7.90
C GLN A 449 3.96 2.64 6.50
N SER A 450 5.29 2.43 6.44
CA SER A 450 6.03 2.30 5.19
C SER A 450 5.80 0.92 4.51
N PRO A 451 5.63 0.89 3.16
CA PRO A 451 5.66 -0.35 2.39
C PRO A 451 6.94 -1.17 2.60
N VAL A 452 8.08 -0.51 2.79
CA VAL A 452 9.41 -1.13 2.91
C VAL A 452 9.52 -1.93 4.21
N TRP A 453 9.02 -1.37 5.32
CA TRP A 453 9.04 -2.03 6.63
C TRP A 453 8.00 -3.14 6.78
N SER A 454 7.01 -3.14 5.90
CA SER A 454 5.97 -4.17 5.89
C SER A 454 6.45 -5.48 5.22
N VAL A 455 7.60 -5.45 4.54
CA VAL A 455 8.26 -6.66 4.03
C VAL A 455 8.95 -7.40 5.19
N PRO A 456 8.68 -8.70 5.41
CA PRO A 456 9.29 -9.45 6.49
C PRO A 456 10.82 -9.44 6.43
N LEU A 457 11.46 -9.26 7.59
CA LEU A 457 12.92 -9.26 7.69
C LEU A 457 13.57 -10.55 7.16
N THR A 458 12.89 -11.68 7.28
CA THR A 458 13.35 -12.96 6.72
C THR A 458 13.55 -12.90 5.21
N TRP A 459 12.70 -12.18 4.47
CA TRP A 459 12.83 -12.01 3.02
C TRP A 459 13.99 -11.10 2.67
N LYS A 460 14.21 -10.04 3.45
CA LYS A 460 15.34 -9.12 3.31
C LYS A 460 16.69 -9.80 3.60
N LEU A 461 16.75 -10.64 4.63
CA LEU A 461 17.94 -11.44 4.94
C LEU A 461 18.18 -12.51 3.87
N HIS A 462 17.11 -13.16 3.40
CA HIS A 462 17.22 -14.14 2.32
C HIS A 462 17.79 -13.51 1.05
N SER A 463 17.29 -12.34 0.62
CA SER A 463 17.78 -11.67 -0.57
C SER A 463 19.26 -11.25 -0.46
N LEU A 464 19.71 -10.80 0.72
CA LEU A 464 21.14 -10.55 0.97
C LEU A 464 21.98 -11.83 0.89
N SER A 465 21.46 -12.97 1.38
CA SER A 465 22.18 -14.25 1.32
C SER A 465 22.46 -14.70 -0.12
N VAL A 466 21.60 -14.32 -1.09
CA VAL A 466 21.81 -14.63 -2.51
C VAL A 466 23.09 -13.99 -3.05
N ILE A 467 23.47 -12.80 -2.55
CA ILE A 467 24.71 -12.12 -2.94
C ILE A 467 25.94 -12.93 -2.49
N LEU A 468 25.91 -13.47 -1.27
CA LEU A 468 26.98 -14.34 -0.78
C LEU A 468 27.07 -15.67 -1.55
N LEU A 469 25.92 -16.20 -1.99
CA LEU A 469 25.85 -17.50 -2.67
C LEU A 469 26.21 -17.42 -4.16
N ALA A 470 25.71 -16.40 -4.85
CA ALA A 470 25.75 -16.31 -6.32
C ALA A 470 26.37 -15.01 -6.84
N GLY A 471 26.43 -13.96 -6.02
CA GLY A 471 26.84 -12.60 -6.39
C GLY A 471 28.15 -12.14 -5.77
N MET A 472 29.11 -13.04 -5.48
CA MET A 472 30.39 -12.64 -4.86
C MET A 472 31.14 -11.55 -5.64
N GLY A 473 30.99 -11.50 -6.97
CA GLY A 473 31.53 -10.41 -7.80
C GLY A 473 30.98 -9.02 -7.45
N VAL A 474 29.79 -8.93 -6.84
CA VAL A 474 29.21 -7.67 -6.31
C VAL A 474 30.08 -7.14 -5.17
N LEU A 475 30.64 -8.02 -4.35
CA LEU A 475 31.41 -7.66 -3.16
C LEU A 475 32.89 -7.44 -3.44
N GLU A 476 33.37 -7.70 -4.66
CA GLU A 476 34.74 -7.38 -5.08
C GLU A 476 34.96 -5.87 -5.15
N GLU A 477 33.96 -5.13 -5.60
CA GLU A 477 33.99 -3.67 -5.62
C GLU A 477 33.82 -3.08 -4.21
N GLN A 478 34.70 -2.16 -3.84
CA GLN A 478 34.70 -1.52 -2.52
C GLN A 478 33.36 -0.82 -2.21
N LYS A 479 32.80 -0.07 -3.18
CA LYS A 479 31.56 0.69 -2.96
C LYS A 479 30.39 -0.21 -2.60
N SER A 480 30.17 -1.26 -3.39
CA SER A 480 29.09 -2.22 -3.20
C SER A 480 29.28 -3.06 -1.94
N ARG A 481 30.53 -3.37 -1.56
CA ARG A 481 30.85 -4.03 -0.28
C ARG A 481 30.47 -3.18 0.91
N ASP A 482 30.82 -1.89 0.91
CA ASP A 482 30.51 -0.98 2.01
C ASP A 482 28.98 -0.77 2.15
N VAL A 483 28.24 -0.71 1.03
CA VAL A 483 26.77 -0.68 1.02
C VAL A 483 26.19 -1.96 1.60
N TYR A 484 26.71 -3.12 1.21
CA TYR A 484 26.29 -4.43 1.74
C TYR A 484 26.54 -4.54 3.25
N GLU A 485 27.72 -4.14 3.73
CA GLU A 485 28.06 -4.11 5.15
C GLU A 485 27.11 -3.20 5.93
N THR A 486 26.79 -2.01 5.39
CA THR A 486 25.83 -1.10 6.01
C THR A 486 24.43 -1.70 6.09
N LEU A 487 23.96 -2.39 5.05
CA LEU A 487 22.69 -3.13 5.07
C LEU A 487 22.69 -4.24 6.13
N GLN A 488 23.81 -4.96 6.29
CA GLN A 488 23.95 -5.95 7.36
C GLN A 488 23.89 -5.31 8.74
N VAL A 489 24.44 -4.12 8.93
CA VAL A 489 24.31 -3.38 10.20
C VAL A 489 22.88 -2.94 10.43
N VAL A 490 22.18 -2.40 9.43
CA VAL A 490 20.77 -1.99 9.53
C VAL A 490 19.90 -3.18 9.91
N TYR A 491 20.02 -4.29 9.19
CA TYR A 491 19.25 -5.49 9.49
C TYR A 491 19.70 -6.19 10.76
N GLY A 492 20.98 -6.10 11.11
CA GLY A 492 21.52 -6.54 12.39
C GLY A 492 20.90 -5.78 13.55
N GLN A 493 20.75 -4.45 13.45
CA GLN A 493 20.03 -3.62 14.42
C GLN A 493 18.55 -4.00 14.48
N LEU A 494 17.88 -4.24 13.36
CA LEU A 494 16.49 -4.70 13.39
C LEU A 494 16.35 -6.10 14.00
N VAL A 495 17.28 -7.01 13.70
CA VAL A 495 17.35 -8.32 14.36
C VAL A 495 17.59 -8.11 15.85
N ASP A 496 18.53 -7.24 16.26
CA ASP A 496 18.83 -6.97 17.66
C ASP A 496 17.70 -6.24 18.36
N GLU A 497 16.93 -5.37 17.72
CA GLU A 497 15.72 -4.76 18.27
C GLU A 497 14.61 -5.80 18.42
N LEU A 498 14.43 -6.69 17.44
CA LEU A 498 13.47 -7.79 17.51
C LEU A 498 13.91 -8.88 18.49
N LEU A 499 15.22 -9.08 18.64
CA LEU A 499 15.83 -10.07 19.51
C LEU A 499 15.97 -9.51 20.93
N PHE A 500 16.18 -8.22 21.13
CA PHE A 500 15.99 -7.50 22.38
C PHE A 500 14.50 -7.53 22.74
N ALA A 501 13.60 -7.28 21.79
CA ALA A 501 12.18 -7.52 22.01
C ALA A 501 11.87 -9.02 22.28
N ALA A 502 12.69 -9.96 21.83
CA ALA A 502 12.51 -11.38 22.12
C ALA A 502 13.16 -11.85 23.44
N VAL A 503 14.31 -11.27 23.78
CA VAL A 503 15.24 -11.66 24.86
C VAL A 503 14.98 -10.80 26.09
N SER A 504 14.77 -9.49 25.94
CA SER A 504 14.33 -8.62 27.03
C SER A 504 12.90 -8.95 27.45
N TYR A 505 12.00 -9.33 26.54
CA TYR A 505 10.71 -9.87 26.99
C TYR A 505 10.81 -11.31 27.49
N GLY A 506 11.85 -12.06 27.10
CA GLY A 506 12.22 -13.33 27.72
C GLY A 506 12.81 -13.17 29.13
N ASP A 507 13.32 -11.99 29.49
CA ASP A 507 13.68 -11.63 30.86
C ASP A 507 12.41 -11.38 31.66
N LEU A 508 12.16 -12.27 32.61
CA LEU A 508 11.00 -12.23 33.49
C LEU A 508 10.87 -10.87 34.20
N ILE A 509 11.97 -10.20 34.55
CA ILE A 509 11.97 -8.91 35.26
C ILE A 509 11.49 -7.79 34.34
N TYR A 510 11.96 -7.75 33.09
CA TYR A 510 11.55 -6.73 32.14
C TYR A 510 10.13 -7.00 31.61
N GLY A 511 9.79 -8.25 31.32
CA GLY A 511 8.41 -8.65 30.98
C GLY A 511 7.39 -8.29 32.07
N ARG A 512 7.80 -8.39 33.35
CA ARG A 512 7.02 -7.91 34.51
C ARG A 512 6.81 -6.40 34.51
N GLN A 513 7.83 -5.61 34.14
CA GLN A 513 7.72 -4.15 34.05
C GLN A 513 6.79 -3.74 32.91
N VAL A 514 6.94 -4.34 31.73
CA VAL A 514 6.09 -4.02 30.59
C VAL A 514 4.64 -4.43 30.84
N ALA A 515 4.41 -5.55 31.52
CA ALA A 515 3.08 -5.98 31.92
C ALA A 515 2.33 -4.91 32.74
N LEU A 516 3.02 -4.07 33.53
CA LEU A 516 2.37 -3.00 34.31
C LEU A 516 1.59 -2.02 33.42
N TYR A 517 2.04 -1.78 32.19
CA TYR A 517 1.31 -0.93 31.24
C TYR A 517 -0.02 -1.53 30.77
N LEU A 518 -0.30 -2.81 31.05
CA LEU A 518 -1.58 -3.47 30.77
C LEU A 518 -2.49 -3.53 32.00
N HIS A 519 -2.02 -3.09 33.17
CA HIS A 519 -2.78 -3.10 34.42
C HIS A 519 -3.97 -2.14 34.37
N CYS A 520 -5.14 -2.52 34.91
CA CYS A 520 -6.38 -1.74 34.79
C CYS A 520 -6.34 -0.34 35.43
N CYS A 521 -5.36 -0.05 36.30
CA CYS A 521 -5.14 1.29 36.84
C CYS A 521 -4.44 2.26 35.85
N VAL A 522 -3.89 1.74 34.76
CA VAL A 522 -3.23 2.52 33.70
C VAL A 522 -4.29 3.06 32.75
N GLU A 523 -4.10 4.30 32.29
CA GLU A 523 -5.02 4.97 31.37
C GLU A 523 -5.28 4.12 30.12
N THR A 524 -6.54 4.05 29.70
CA THR A 524 -7.01 3.27 28.54
C THR A 524 -6.22 3.56 27.26
N SER A 525 -5.85 4.82 27.01
CA SER A 525 -5.04 5.22 25.84
C SER A 525 -3.65 4.56 25.85
N VAL A 526 -2.99 4.55 27.01
CA VAL A 526 -1.68 3.93 27.24
C VAL A 526 -1.78 2.41 27.15
N ARG A 527 -2.82 1.80 27.74
CA ARG A 527 -3.05 0.34 27.64
C ARG A 527 -3.25 -0.10 26.19
N LEU A 528 -4.04 0.64 25.42
CA LEU A 528 -4.27 0.37 24.01
C LEU A 528 -2.99 0.52 23.18
N ALA A 529 -2.20 1.57 23.42
CA ALA A 529 -0.93 1.79 22.76
C ALA A 529 0.07 0.66 23.08
N ALA A 530 0.20 0.30 24.36
CA ALA A 530 1.04 -0.80 24.80
C ALA A 530 0.62 -2.13 24.16
N TRP A 531 -0.68 -2.46 24.19
CA TRP A 531 -1.18 -3.69 23.54
C TRP A 531 -0.88 -3.70 22.04
N THR A 532 -1.10 -2.59 21.36
CA THR A 532 -0.87 -2.47 19.91
C THR A 532 0.61 -2.63 19.58
N ALA A 533 1.50 -1.99 20.35
CA ALA A 533 2.95 -2.12 20.18
C ALA A 533 3.41 -3.58 20.37
N LEU A 534 2.94 -4.25 21.43
CA LEU A 534 3.29 -5.64 21.72
C LEU A 534 2.76 -6.62 20.65
N SER A 535 1.54 -6.38 20.18
CA SER A 535 0.91 -7.18 19.12
C SER A 535 1.64 -7.02 17.79
N ASN A 536 1.97 -5.77 17.42
CA ASN A 536 2.71 -5.46 16.18
C ASN A 536 4.12 -6.04 16.19
N ALA A 537 4.82 -5.98 17.34
CA ALA A 537 6.13 -6.58 17.49
C ALA A 537 6.10 -8.11 17.64
N ARG A 538 4.90 -8.72 17.74
CA ARG A 538 4.67 -10.16 17.89
C ARG A 538 5.29 -10.77 19.17
N VAL A 539 5.30 -10.00 20.25
CA VAL A 539 5.94 -10.38 21.53
C VAL A 539 4.95 -10.70 22.65
N LEU A 540 3.65 -10.76 22.35
CA LEU A 540 2.60 -11.12 23.33
C LEU A 540 2.84 -12.50 23.98
N GLU A 541 3.55 -13.40 23.29
CA GLU A 541 3.92 -14.72 23.79
C GLU A 541 5.01 -14.71 24.88
N LEU A 542 5.72 -13.59 25.00
CA LEU A 542 6.88 -13.44 25.88
C LEU A 542 6.53 -12.80 27.22
N LEU A 543 5.34 -12.19 27.34
CA LEU A 543 4.89 -11.68 28.63
C LEU A 543 4.84 -12.82 29.67
N PRO A 544 5.19 -12.55 30.93
CA PRO A 544 5.11 -13.56 31.99
C PRO A 544 3.68 -14.10 32.13
N PRO A 545 3.49 -15.34 32.58
CA PRO A 545 2.18 -15.80 33.03
C PRO A 545 1.62 -14.89 34.13
N LEU A 546 0.29 -14.80 34.26
CA LEU A 546 -0.37 -13.91 35.23
C LEU A 546 0.15 -14.07 36.67
N ALA A 547 0.40 -15.31 37.11
CA ALA A 547 0.95 -15.62 38.44
C ALA A 547 2.37 -15.05 38.67
N ASN A 548 3.10 -14.77 37.60
CA ASN A 548 4.48 -14.27 37.65
C ASN A 548 4.56 -12.75 37.41
N CYS A 549 3.43 -12.04 37.36
CA CYS A 549 3.40 -10.59 37.23
C CYS A 549 3.68 -9.89 38.57
N VAL A 550 4.16 -8.63 38.54
CA VAL A 550 4.49 -7.86 39.76
C VAL A 550 3.24 -7.41 40.51
N ALA A 551 2.21 -7.01 39.78
CA ALA A 551 0.94 -6.61 40.37
C ALA A 551 0.02 -7.83 40.60
N LYS A 552 -0.92 -7.68 41.54
CA LYS A 552 -1.90 -8.72 41.85
C LYS A 552 -2.76 -9.04 40.63
N ALA A 553 -3.16 -10.30 40.49
CA ALA A 553 -3.99 -10.77 39.37
C ALA A 553 -5.27 -9.95 39.22
N GLU A 554 -5.91 -9.57 40.33
CA GLU A 554 -7.12 -8.75 40.32
C GLU A 554 -6.91 -7.41 39.61
N GLY A 555 -5.73 -6.80 39.69
CA GLY A 555 -5.48 -5.52 39.05
C GLY A 555 -5.32 -5.58 37.53
N PHE A 556 -5.14 -6.78 36.97
CA PHE A 556 -5.15 -7.04 35.53
C PHE A 556 -6.52 -7.47 35.00
N LEU A 557 -7.31 -8.09 35.87
CA LEU A 557 -8.59 -8.70 35.50
C LEU A 557 -9.78 -7.81 35.84
N GLU A 558 -9.70 -7.02 36.91
CA GLU A 558 -10.79 -6.18 37.40
C GLU A 558 -10.43 -4.68 37.40
N PRO A 559 -11.38 -3.81 37.03
CA PRO A 559 -12.70 -4.11 36.48
C PRO A 559 -12.61 -4.74 35.08
N VAL A 560 -13.63 -5.50 34.70
CA VAL A 560 -13.77 -6.06 33.34
C VAL A 560 -13.72 -4.93 32.31
N GLU A 561 -12.95 -5.14 31.24
CA GLU A 561 -12.80 -4.16 30.18
C GLU A 561 -14.10 -3.94 29.41
N VAL A 562 -14.49 -2.67 29.28
CA VAL A 562 -15.72 -2.25 28.58
C VAL A 562 -15.44 -1.26 27.46
N ASN A 563 -14.18 -0.84 27.30
CA ASN A 563 -13.75 0.02 26.21
C ASN A 563 -13.71 -0.76 24.89
N GLU A 564 -14.49 -0.31 23.91
CA GLU A 564 -14.64 -0.99 22.63
C GLU A 564 -13.33 -1.10 21.87
N ARG A 565 -12.46 -0.09 21.91
CA ARG A 565 -11.18 -0.09 21.17
C ARG A 565 -10.22 -1.15 21.69
N ILE A 566 -10.16 -1.36 23.01
CA ILE A 566 -9.33 -2.41 23.60
C ILE A 566 -9.88 -3.80 23.28
N LEU A 567 -11.20 -4.00 23.40
CA LEU A 567 -11.84 -5.28 23.08
C LEU A 567 -11.69 -5.63 21.59
N GLU A 568 -11.77 -4.66 20.68
CA GLU A 568 -11.46 -4.85 19.27
C GLU A 568 -9.99 -5.20 19.03
N ALA A 569 -9.06 -4.55 19.74
CA ALA A 569 -7.63 -4.87 19.64
C ALA A 569 -7.31 -6.29 20.11
N TYR A 570 -8.01 -6.77 21.14
CA TYR A 570 -7.93 -8.16 21.62
C TYR A 570 -8.43 -9.15 20.57
N VAL A 571 -9.63 -8.94 20.02
CA VAL A 571 -10.16 -9.79 18.95
C VAL A 571 -9.28 -9.73 17.69
N LYS A 572 -8.75 -8.56 17.32
CA LYS A 572 -7.81 -8.44 16.20
C LYS A 572 -6.54 -9.28 16.41
N SER A 573 -6.01 -9.28 17.63
CA SER A 573 -4.81 -10.06 17.99
C SER A 573 -5.10 -11.58 17.98
N TRP A 574 -6.32 -11.97 18.35
CA TRP A 574 -6.80 -13.35 18.23
C TRP A 574 -6.92 -13.78 16.77
N VAL A 575 -7.71 -13.06 15.97
CA VAL A 575 -8.02 -13.43 14.58
C VAL A 575 -6.78 -13.39 13.67
N SER A 576 -5.82 -12.50 13.95
CA SER A 576 -4.55 -12.44 13.21
C SER A 576 -3.58 -13.59 13.51
N GLY A 577 -3.80 -14.35 14.59
CA GLY A 577 -2.88 -15.40 15.06
C GLY A 577 -1.73 -14.89 15.94
N ALA A 578 -1.75 -13.60 16.35
CA ALA A 578 -0.74 -13.04 17.24
C ALA A 578 -0.77 -13.67 18.65
N LEU A 579 -1.88 -14.32 19.02
CA LEU A 579 -2.06 -15.00 20.31
C LEU A 579 -1.76 -16.51 20.28
N ASP A 580 -1.49 -17.14 19.14
CA ASP A 580 -1.40 -18.61 19.03
C ASP A 580 -0.29 -19.17 19.94
N ARG A 581 0.87 -18.52 19.93
CA ARG A 581 1.99 -18.89 20.79
C ARG A 581 1.80 -18.42 22.24
N ALA A 582 1.13 -17.29 22.44
CA ALA A 582 0.74 -16.80 23.76
C ALA A 582 -0.20 -17.79 24.47
N ALA A 583 -1.12 -18.41 23.73
CA ALA A 583 -2.01 -19.46 24.22
C ALA A 583 -1.21 -20.70 24.63
N THR A 584 -0.32 -21.17 23.76
CA THR A 584 0.55 -22.32 24.03
C THR A 584 1.42 -22.11 25.28
N ARG A 585 1.91 -20.88 25.50
CA ARG A 585 2.78 -20.51 26.64
C ARG A 585 2.01 -20.02 27.87
N ARG A 586 0.68 -19.92 27.80
CA ARG A 586 -0.17 -19.35 28.87
C ARG A 586 0.32 -17.99 29.36
N SER A 587 0.68 -17.11 28.43
CA SER A 587 1.17 -15.76 28.77
C SER A 587 0.06 -14.89 29.37
N LEU A 588 0.45 -13.80 30.05
CA LEU A 588 -0.50 -12.79 30.54
C LEU A 588 -1.42 -12.28 29.42
N ALA A 589 -0.89 -12.05 28.22
CA ALA A 589 -1.68 -11.55 27.08
C ALA A 589 -2.87 -12.45 26.76
N PHE A 590 -2.64 -13.76 26.68
CA PHE A 590 -3.73 -14.71 26.41
C PHE A 590 -4.75 -14.74 27.56
N THR A 591 -4.27 -14.70 28.81
CA THR A 591 -5.13 -14.67 30.01
C THR A 591 -6.02 -13.42 30.05
N LEU A 592 -5.46 -12.25 29.74
CA LEU A 592 -6.20 -10.98 29.66
C LEU A 592 -7.31 -11.06 28.61
N VAL A 593 -6.98 -11.55 27.42
CA VAL A 593 -7.93 -11.66 26.31
C VAL A 593 -9.06 -12.62 26.65
N LEU A 594 -8.73 -13.81 27.18
CA LEU A 594 -9.73 -14.76 27.66
C LEU A 594 -10.65 -14.13 28.71
N HIS A 595 -10.08 -13.48 29.73
CA HIS A 595 -10.87 -12.90 30.81
C HIS A 595 -11.81 -11.80 30.34
N HIS A 596 -11.26 -10.80 29.66
CA HIS A 596 -11.99 -9.59 29.31
C HIS A 596 -13.02 -9.88 28.21
N LEU A 597 -12.67 -10.66 27.18
CA LEU A 597 -13.64 -11.04 26.15
C LEU A 597 -14.72 -11.97 26.71
N SER A 598 -14.36 -12.98 27.51
CA SER A 598 -15.34 -13.92 28.07
C SER A 598 -16.32 -13.19 28.98
N SER A 599 -15.81 -12.33 29.87
CA SER A 599 -16.64 -11.56 30.78
C SER A 599 -17.52 -10.56 30.03
N PHE A 600 -17.00 -9.90 28.99
CA PHE A 600 -17.78 -8.96 28.19
C PHE A 600 -18.88 -9.67 27.37
N ILE A 601 -18.57 -10.82 26.75
CA ILE A 601 -19.51 -11.54 25.88
C ILE A 601 -20.56 -12.30 26.68
N PHE A 602 -20.17 -12.95 27.78
CA PHE A 602 -21.06 -13.86 28.51
C PHE A 602 -21.68 -13.25 29.77
N CYS A 603 -21.01 -12.29 30.43
CA CYS A 603 -21.43 -11.77 31.72
C CYS A 603 -21.94 -10.32 31.69
N CYS A 604 -21.63 -9.54 30.64
CA CYS A 604 -22.12 -8.17 30.52
C CYS A 604 -23.53 -8.12 29.90
N SER A 605 -24.48 -7.51 30.61
CA SER A 605 -25.93 -7.53 30.27
C SER A 605 -26.50 -6.17 29.83
N THR A 606 -25.66 -5.20 29.42
CA THR A 606 -26.17 -3.89 28.98
C THR A 606 -26.75 -3.95 27.56
N SER A 607 -28.00 -3.52 27.38
CA SER A 607 -28.70 -3.49 26.09
C SER A 607 -27.96 -2.69 25.03
N ASP A 608 -27.30 -1.62 25.45
CA ASP A 608 -26.72 -0.62 24.56
C ASP A 608 -25.47 -1.12 23.83
N LYS A 609 -24.83 -2.18 24.34
CA LYS A 609 -23.62 -2.79 23.75
C LYS A 609 -23.87 -4.13 23.08
N LEU A 610 -25.14 -4.52 22.90
CA LEU A 610 -25.54 -5.81 22.34
C LEU A 610 -24.99 -6.03 20.92
N SER A 611 -25.07 -5.01 20.06
CA SER A 611 -24.59 -5.07 18.67
C SER A 611 -23.08 -5.28 18.60
N PHE A 612 -22.33 -4.55 19.43
CA PHE A 612 -20.89 -4.66 19.54
C PHE A 612 -20.46 -6.03 20.09
N ARG A 613 -21.13 -6.52 21.15
CA ARG A 613 -20.93 -7.87 21.68
C ARG A 613 -21.11 -8.95 20.61
N ASN A 614 -22.19 -8.86 19.84
CA ASN A 614 -22.48 -9.81 18.78
C ASN A 614 -21.43 -9.73 17.65
N LYS A 615 -20.93 -8.53 17.32
CA LYS A 615 -19.82 -8.33 16.36
C LYS A 615 -18.54 -9.06 16.81
N LEU A 616 -18.16 -8.96 18.08
CA LEU A 616 -16.98 -9.66 18.61
C LEU A 616 -17.17 -11.18 18.59
N ALA A 617 -18.32 -11.68 19.07
CA ALA A 617 -18.62 -13.11 19.06
C ALA A 617 -18.61 -13.72 17.65
N LYS A 618 -19.23 -13.05 16.67
CA LYS A 618 -19.18 -13.46 15.25
C LYS A 618 -17.75 -13.49 14.70
N SER A 619 -16.89 -12.56 15.12
CA SER A 619 -15.50 -12.50 14.66
C SER A 619 -14.69 -13.70 15.14
N LEU A 620 -14.86 -14.10 16.41
CA LEU A 620 -14.24 -15.30 16.98
C LEU A 620 -14.75 -16.59 16.31
N LEU A 621 -16.06 -16.70 16.06
CA LEU A 621 -16.64 -17.85 15.37
C LEU A 621 -16.15 -17.98 13.91
N ARG A 622 -16.02 -16.85 13.21
CA ARG A 622 -15.45 -16.83 11.85
C ARG A 622 -14.00 -17.28 11.83
N ASP A 623 -13.22 -16.91 12.84
CA ASP A 623 -11.83 -17.34 12.97
C ASP A 623 -11.73 -18.86 13.21
N TYR A 624 -12.51 -19.42 14.13
CA TYR A 624 -12.62 -20.88 14.33
C TYR A 624 -13.00 -21.62 13.03
N SER A 625 -13.98 -21.09 12.29
CA SER A 625 -14.42 -21.67 11.01
C SER A 625 -13.29 -21.75 9.98
N ARG A 626 -12.40 -20.74 9.96
CA ARG A 626 -11.26 -20.63 9.04
C ARG A 626 -10.04 -21.41 9.49
N LYS A 627 -9.80 -21.47 10.81
CA LYS A 627 -8.58 -22.03 11.41
C LYS A 627 -8.96 -23.11 12.42
N LYS A 628 -9.03 -24.37 11.97
CA LYS A 628 -9.36 -25.51 12.84
C LYS A 628 -8.42 -25.64 14.05
N GLN A 629 -7.17 -25.21 13.92
CA GLN A 629 -6.21 -25.20 15.03
C GLN A 629 -6.61 -24.27 16.20
N HIS A 630 -7.54 -23.32 15.99
CA HIS A 630 -8.05 -22.43 17.05
C HIS A 630 -9.25 -23.02 17.81
N GLU A 631 -9.63 -24.27 17.51
CA GLU A 631 -10.67 -25.00 18.24
C GLU A 631 -10.38 -25.05 19.75
N GLY A 632 -9.15 -25.42 20.15
CA GLY A 632 -8.75 -25.47 21.56
C GLY A 632 -8.84 -24.10 22.24
N MET A 633 -8.38 -23.03 21.58
CA MET A 633 -8.46 -21.68 22.12
C MET A 633 -9.91 -21.21 22.31
N LEU A 634 -10.79 -21.53 21.37
CA LEU A 634 -12.21 -21.16 21.48
C LEU A 634 -12.95 -21.98 22.54
N LEU A 635 -12.56 -23.25 22.75
CA LEU A 635 -13.06 -24.05 23.86
C LEU A 635 -12.58 -23.49 25.21
N ASP A 636 -11.30 -23.12 25.33
CA ASP A 636 -10.76 -22.46 26.53
C ASP A 636 -11.51 -21.14 26.83
N PHE A 637 -11.87 -20.38 25.80
CA PHE A 637 -12.69 -19.18 25.91
C PHE A 637 -14.09 -19.46 26.46
N ILE A 638 -14.79 -20.48 25.93
CA ILE A 638 -16.13 -20.86 26.40
C ILE A 638 -16.07 -21.41 27.82
N GLN A 639 -15.03 -22.17 28.15
CA GLN A 639 -14.81 -22.76 29.48
C GLN A 639 -14.13 -21.82 30.46
N TYR A 640 -13.81 -20.58 30.07
CA TYR A 640 -13.02 -19.70 30.89
C TYR A 640 -13.71 -19.39 32.22
N GLN A 641 -12.96 -19.56 33.31
CA GLN A 641 -13.31 -19.09 34.65
C GLN A 641 -12.24 -18.15 35.17
N LYS A 642 -12.68 -17.18 35.99
CA LYS A 642 -11.75 -16.27 36.64
C LYS A 642 -10.85 -17.05 37.61
N PRO A 643 -9.52 -16.86 37.55
CA PRO A 643 -8.59 -17.42 38.53
C PRO A 643 -9.01 -17.04 39.96
N GLY A 644 -9.15 -18.03 40.85
CA GLY A 644 -9.59 -17.86 42.24
C GLY A 644 -11.08 -18.11 42.52
N GLN A 645 -11.93 -18.25 41.50
CA GLN A 645 -13.30 -18.77 41.68
C GLN A 645 -13.28 -20.30 41.61
N ARG A 646 -13.35 -20.96 42.79
CA ARG A 646 -13.45 -22.42 43.00
C ARG A 646 -12.31 -23.23 42.36
N GLU A 647 -11.24 -23.44 43.11
CA GLU A 647 -10.21 -24.42 42.77
C GLU A 647 -10.84 -25.83 42.60
N GLY A 648 -10.80 -26.36 41.37
CA GLY A 648 -11.04 -27.79 41.09
C GLY A 648 -12.38 -28.18 40.43
N SER A 649 -13.28 -27.24 40.09
CA SER A 649 -14.51 -27.59 39.36
C SER A 649 -14.56 -26.99 37.95
N SER A 650 -14.76 -27.83 36.92
CA SER A 650 -15.12 -27.40 35.56
C SER A 650 -16.33 -26.46 35.58
N VAL A 651 -16.47 -25.59 34.56
CA VAL A 651 -17.66 -24.72 34.43
C VAL A 651 -18.89 -25.62 34.51
N PRO A 652 -19.89 -25.30 35.36
CA PRO A 652 -21.12 -26.08 35.41
C PRO A 652 -21.67 -26.22 33.99
N MET A 653 -22.05 -27.43 33.59
CA MET A 653 -22.58 -27.68 32.24
C MET A 653 -23.72 -26.72 31.88
N ASP A 654 -24.54 -26.35 32.86
CA ASP A 654 -25.61 -25.36 32.72
C ASP A 654 -25.11 -23.96 32.32
N GLU A 655 -23.93 -23.55 32.78
CA GLU A 655 -23.33 -22.27 32.42
C GLU A 655 -22.68 -22.34 31.03
N VAL A 656 -22.01 -23.44 30.70
CA VAL A 656 -21.50 -23.67 29.34
C VAL A 656 -22.66 -23.64 28.32
N GLU A 657 -23.77 -24.30 28.65
CA GLU A 657 -24.96 -24.31 27.80
C GLU A 657 -25.55 -22.90 27.61
N LYS A 658 -25.60 -22.09 28.68
CA LYS A 658 -25.98 -20.67 28.59
C LYS A 658 -25.05 -19.88 27.67
N ARG A 659 -23.74 -20.12 27.73
CA ARG A 659 -22.75 -19.48 26.85
C ARG A 659 -22.95 -19.89 25.39
N PHE A 660 -23.20 -21.17 25.11
CA PHE A 660 -23.56 -21.62 23.76
C PHE A 660 -24.85 -20.98 23.26
N LYS A 661 -25.87 -20.84 24.10
CA LYS A 661 -27.11 -20.14 23.74
C LYS A 661 -26.85 -18.67 23.38
N LEU A 662 -26.00 -17.97 24.13
CA LEU A 662 -25.61 -16.59 23.82
C LEU A 662 -24.85 -16.50 22.48
N LEU A 663 -24.01 -17.48 22.15
CA LEU A 663 -23.34 -17.55 20.83
C LEU A 663 -24.35 -17.77 19.69
N VAL A 664 -25.36 -18.62 19.89
CA VAL A 664 -26.46 -18.82 18.94
C VAL A 664 -27.24 -17.52 18.73
N GLU A 665 -27.59 -16.81 19.81
CA GLU A 665 -28.27 -15.51 19.74
C GLU A 665 -27.41 -14.47 19.00
N ALA A 666 -26.10 -14.43 19.29
CA ALA A 666 -25.16 -13.54 18.63
C ALA A 666 -25.00 -13.82 17.12
N CYS A 667 -25.35 -15.01 16.64
CA CYS A 667 -25.32 -15.32 15.21
C CYS A 667 -26.42 -14.60 14.42
N GLU A 668 -27.47 -14.09 15.08
CA GLU A 668 -28.58 -13.34 14.45
C GLU A 668 -29.15 -14.03 13.21
N GLY A 669 -29.31 -15.36 13.28
CA GLY A 669 -29.87 -16.17 12.18
C GLY A 669 -28.90 -16.52 11.05
N ASN A 670 -27.61 -16.20 11.18
CA ASN A 670 -26.61 -16.58 10.17
C ASN A 670 -26.36 -18.11 10.16
N PHE A 671 -26.90 -18.80 9.14
CA PHE A 671 -26.83 -20.25 9.02
C PHE A 671 -25.41 -20.84 9.04
N SER A 672 -24.41 -20.16 8.45
CA SER A 672 -23.04 -20.71 8.44
C SER A 672 -22.42 -20.68 9.83
N LEU A 673 -22.64 -19.60 10.59
CA LEU A 673 -22.12 -19.47 11.95
C LEU A 673 -22.86 -20.39 12.92
N LEU A 674 -24.18 -20.54 12.78
CA LEU A 674 -24.97 -21.48 13.59
C LEU A 674 -24.46 -22.92 13.45
N ARG A 675 -24.12 -23.34 12.23
CA ARG A 675 -23.53 -24.66 11.98
C ARG A 675 -22.16 -24.82 12.67
N ASP A 676 -21.37 -23.76 12.72
CA ASP A 676 -20.05 -23.81 13.35
C ASP A 676 -20.15 -23.78 14.89
N VAL A 677 -21.14 -23.09 15.46
CA VAL A 677 -21.50 -23.21 16.89
C VAL A 677 -21.91 -24.65 17.23
N GLU A 678 -22.72 -25.29 16.39
CA GLU A 678 -23.13 -26.68 16.60
C GLU A 678 -21.96 -27.67 16.52
N LYS A 679 -21.04 -27.49 15.56
CA LYS A 679 -19.80 -28.29 15.49
C LYS A 679 -18.96 -28.11 16.75
N LEU A 680 -18.79 -26.88 17.22
CA LEU A 680 -18.02 -26.59 18.42
C LEU A 680 -18.66 -27.20 19.68
N ARG A 681 -20.00 -27.18 19.75
CA ARG A 681 -20.78 -27.84 20.79
C ARG A 681 -20.57 -29.36 20.79
N LEU A 682 -20.55 -29.98 19.61
CA LEU A 682 -20.22 -31.41 19.47
C LEU A 682 -18.78 -31.73 19.86
N SER A 683 -17.83 -30.85 19.52
CA SER A 683 -16.43 -31.00 19.93
C SER A 683 -16.24 -30.86 21.44
N PHE A 684 -17.04 -30.03 22.11
CA PHE A 684 -17.03 -29.91 23.56
C PHE A 684 -17.58 -31.18 24.27
N GLN A 685 -18.48 -31.91 23.62
CA GLN A 685 -19.07 -33.15 24.15
C GLN A 685 -18.20 -34.39 23.92
N ARG A 686 -17.13 -34.27 23.13
CA ARG A 686 -16.12 -35.32 22.91
C ARG A 686 -14.99 -35.16 23.92
#